data_AF-F1KVT7-F1
#
_entry.id   AF-F1KVT7-F1
#
_cell.length_a   1.000
_cell.length_b   1.000
_cell.length_c   1.000
_cell.angle_alpha   90.00
_cell.angle_beta   90.00
_cell.angle_gamma   90.00
#
_symmetry.space_group_name_H-M   'P 1'
#
loop_
_entity.id
_entity.type
_entity.pdbx_description
1 polymer ?
#
loop_
_entity_poly.entity_id
_entity_poly.type
_entity_poly.pdbx_seq_one_letter_code
_entity_poly.pdbx_strand_id
1 'polypeptide(L)'
;MLASICQLSAVRDGDLIFFVRHGDGSRTEFEDAVRSVGRQPDVFHVGMFCSDTQSIVHAVPNGGVICEQVDDALQRVDADHVDVFTVHTQTDEVAKGAARWACTRIGCQYNDIFSADSLDSKGVESYYCCQLVVKAYANSGLDTLCPPHTLNFADAQGRILPFWQRYYEERNAQIPQGQKGSHPSKLIVSPHLRRRFARALSHMGKFVVPELVDCALHFVHGSRLAAQTAVTFDVIQPRSGVVTTQCSAADLQMVDAAIRDAQRVLPTWALQSAQQRSVVLRRAASLIRDSLEQLAKLETLDCGKPICESRSDVLSSADCFEFFAGTAHNLAGRHFPLESTERFAYTLREPYGVVAAIGVWNYPMQTASWKIAPALMCGNAVVYKPSPLAPLTSLALALILQNAGLPDGILSIVQGDGETGRLLCEHKGVDKVTFTGSSATGSKVLSACSRLGSLKPATMELGGKSACIVFPDADLNVAVNGALMANFYSQGEVCSNASKVLVHDLLIDEFRERVLAATNAIPIGDPLDEKTRMGALISEEHLRKVKKLIDDARKMGATVLCGGERVIVEGLEGGFYLGPAIIQGVNPNMQIYKEEVFGPVMMLIPFETFEQAIEIANDTPYGLAAGIFTNDMNIAYTAACRLQAGNIYVNTYNDTNAMVPFGGMRQSGFGRENGVAALEAFSQIKSVFVNASKKLDNPFLVPNGIN
;
A
#
# COMPACT_ATOMS: atom_id res chain seq x y z
N MET A 1 0.99 22.62 -10.31
CA MET A 1 0.77 21.33 -9.61
C MET A 1 -0.59 21.30 -8.93
N LEU A 2 -0.92 22.27 -8.07
CA LEU A 2 -2.27 22.41 -7.49
C LEU A 2 -3.38 22.55 -8.54
N ALA A 3 -3.20 23.30 -9.62
CA ALA A 3 -4.19 23.38 -10.70
C ALA A 3 -4.54 22.00 -11.33
N SER A 4 -3.54 21.15 -11.57
CA SER A 4 -3.76 19.78 -12.09
C SER A 4 -4.43 18.87 -11.07
N ILE A 5 -4.07 19.00 -9.78
CA ILE A 5 -4.72 18.29 -8.67
C ILE A 5 -6.19 18.72 -8.54
N CYS A 6 -6.48 20.02 -8.59
CA CYS A 6 -7.84 20.56 -8.53
C CYS A 6 -8.70 20.11 -9.71
N GLN A 7 -8.11 19.97 -10.91
CA GLN A 7 -8.78 19.42 -12.08
C GLN A 7 -9.11 17.92 -11.91
N LEU A 8 -8.13 17.11 -11.50
CA LEU A 8 -8.32 15.67 -11.30
C LEU A 8 -9.29 15.36 -10.16
N SER A 9 -9.18 16.13 -9.08
CA SER A 9 -10.07 16.01 -7.93
C SER A 9 -11.38 16.77 -8.14
N ALA A 10 -11.59 17.46 -9.26
CA ALA A 10 -12.80 18.21 -9.62
C ALA A 10 -13.35 19.12 -8.51
N VAL A 11 -12.49 19.96 -7.92
CA VAL A 11 -12.86 20.93 -6.86
C VAL A 11 -13.92 21.91 -7.36
N ARG A 12 -14.92 22.23 -6.52
CA ARG A 12 -16.11 23.01 -6.88
C ARG A 12 -16.43 24.08 -5.84
N ASP A 13 -17.33 25.00 -6.20
CA ASP A 13 -17.92 25.95 -5.24
C ASP A 13 -18.43 25.24 -3.99
N GLY A 14 -18.07 25.79 -2.82
CA GLY A 14 -18.49 25.27 -1.53
C GLY A 14 -17.60 24.17 -0.98
N ASP A 15 -16.65 23.63 -1.75
CA ASP A 15 -15.67 22.69 -1.20
C ASP A 15 -14.90 23.34 -0.04
N LEU A 16 -14.72 22.59 1.04
CA LEU A 16 -14.09 23.05 2.26
C LEU A 16 -12.62 22.66 2.24
N ILE A 17 -11.76 23.63 2.53
CA ILE A 17 -10.31 23.47 2.63
C ILE A 17 -9.95 23.55 4.10
N PHE A 18 -9.58 22.41 4.70
CA PHE A 18 -9.12 22.31 6.07
C PHE A 18 -7.60 22.35 6.13
N PHE A 19 -7.09 23.14 7.07
CA PHE A 19 -5.67 23.33 7.30
C PHE A 19 -5.28 22.62 8.59
N VAL A 20 -4.22 21.81 8.51
CA VAL A 20 -3.77 20.91 9.57
C VAL A 20 -2.32 21.22 9.88
N ARG A 21 -1.95 21.18 11.17
CA ARG A 21 -0.57 21.41 11.63
C ARG A 21 -0.15 20.29 12.59
N HIS A 22 0.99 19.68 12.34
CA HIS A 22 1.53 18.54 13.10
C HIS A 22 2.71 19.00 13.98
N GLY A 23 2.61 18.83 15.30
CA GLY A 23 3.75 19.01 16.22
C GLY A 23 4.08 20.45 16.64
N ASP A 24 5.03 20.57 17.56
CA ASP A 24 5.35 21.66 18.48
C ASP A 24 6.25 22.78 17.88
N GLY A 25 6.00 23.16 16.62
CA GLY A 25 6.63 24.34 15.99
C GLY A 25 6.35 25.66 16.72
N SER A 26 6.88 26.80 16.24
CA SER A 26 6.71 28.11 16.90
C SER A 26 5.23 28.53 16.93
N ARG A 27 4.54 28.16 18.00
CA ARG A 27 3.12 28.42 18.20
C ARG A 27 2.96 29.68 19.03
N THR A 28 1.96 30.47 18.68
CA THR A 28 1.51 31.55 19.55
C THR A 28 0.81 30.96 20.78
N GLU A 29 0.85 31.68 21.91
CA GLU A 29 0.15 31.27 23.15
C GLU A 29 -1.35 31.03 22.91
N PHE A 30 -1.94 31.76 21.95
CA PHE A 30 -3.32 31.59 21.49
C PHE A 30 -3.56 30.25 20.79
N GLU A 31 -2.69 29.85 19.85
CA GLU A 31 -2.84 28.58 19.12
C GLU A 31 -2.69 27.37 20.05
N ASP A 32 -1.80 27.45 21.05
CA ASP A 32 -1.66 26.39 22.05
C ASP A 32 -2.88 26.28 22.95
N ALA A 33 -3.47 27.42 23.34
CA ALA A 33 -4.71 27.43 24.11
C ALA A 33 -5.90 26.86 23.32
N VAL A 34 -6.01 27.13 22.02
CA VAL A 34 -7.04 26.53 21.13
C VAL A 34 -6.82 25.02 20.95
N ARG A 35 -5.58 24.57 20.75
CA ARG A 35 -5.30 23.14 20.60
C ARG A 35 -5.60 22.35 21.87
N SER A 36 -5.19 22.85 23.03
CA SER A 36 -5.31 22.14 24.31
C SER A 36 -6.75 21.75 24.69
N VAL A 37 -7.73 22.38 24.04
CA VAL A 37 -9.17 22.14 24.24
C VAL A 37 -9.84 21.44 23.06
N GLY A 38 -9.21 21.44 21.88
CA GLY A 38 -9.63 20.69 20.70
C GLY A 38 -9.24 19.21 20.82
N ARG A 39 -10.16 18.30 20.46
CA ARG A 39 -9.82 16.87 20.27
C ARG A 39 -9.34 16.66 18.84
N GLN A 40 -8.46 15.66 18.65
CA GLN A 40 -8.00 15.18 17.34
C GLN A 40 -9.18 14.98 16.37
N PRO A 41 -8.98 15.24 15.06
CA PRO A 41 -7.71 15.59 14.40
C PRO A 41 -7.24 17.05 14.62
N ASP A 42 -5.93 17.32 14.45
CA ASP A 42 -5.24 18.62 14.65
C ASP A 42 -5.57 19.69 13.58
N VAL A 43 -6.85 19.79 13.25
CA VAL A 43 -7.38 20.77 12.29
C VAL A 43 -7.68 22.05 13.04
N PHE A 44 -7.05 23.14 12.64
CA PHE A 44 -7.13 24.42 13.34
C PHE A 44 -7.81 25.52 12.54
N HIS A 45 -7.92 25.36 11.22
CA HIS A 45 -8.51 26.36 10.34
C HIS A 45 -9.27 25.72 9.17
N VAL A 46 -10.28 26.42 8.67
CA VAL A 46 -11.09 25.99 7.53
C VAL A 46 -11.49 27.19 6.68
N GLY A 47 -11.48 27.03 5.36
CA GLY A 47 -12.06 27.98 4.44
C GLY A 47 -12.89 27.29 3.36
N MET A 48 -13.51 28.09 2.51
CA MET A 48 -14.41 27.62 1.46
C MET A 48 -13.91 28.04 0.09
N PHE A 49 -13.89 27.11 -0.86
CA PHE A 49 -13.50 27.40 -2.22
C PHE A 49 -14.62 28.09 -3.01
N CYS A 50 -14.25 29.11 -3.77
CA CYS A 50 -15.10 29.80 -4.72
C CYS A 50 -14.46 29.75 -6.12
N SER A 51 -15.17 29.11 -7.05
CA SER A 51 -14.72 28.81 -8.41
C SER A 51 -14.68 30.03 -9.33
N ASP A 52 -15.60 30.98 -9.15
CA ASP A 52 -15.64 32.25 -9.90
C ASP A 52 -14.31 33.03 -9.76
N THR A 53 -13.68 32.94 -8.60
CA THR A 53 -12.41 33.60 -8.28
C THR A 53 -11.23 32.64 -8.17
N GLN A 54 -11.44 31.33 -8.35
CA GLN A 54 -10.49 30.25 -8.02
C GLN A 54 -9.74 30.47 -6.69
N SER A 55 -10.46 30.96 -5.69
CA SER A 55 -9.89 31.48 -4.44
C SER A 55 -10.57 30.85 -3.23
N ILE A 56 -9.96 30.99 -2.06
CA ILE A 56 -10.54 30.58 -0.78
C ILE A 56 -11.11 31.80 -0.05
N VAL A 57 -12.34 31.66 0.45
CA VAL A 57 -12.97 32.60 1.37
C VAL A 57 -12.90 32.04 2.79
N HIS A 58 -12.29 32.79 3.70
CA HIS A 58 -12.09 32.36 5.09
C HIS A 58 -11.95 33.53 6.05
N ALA A 59 -12.12 33.28 7.35
CA ALA A 59 -12.01 34.31 8.38
C ALA A 59 -10.71 34.16 9.19
N VAL A 60 -9.83 35.17 9.16
CA VAL A 60 -8.51 35.15 9.81
C VAL A 60 -8.37 36.25 10.87
N PRO A 61 -7.60 36.03 11.97
CA PRO A 61 -7.52 36.97 13.09
C PRO A 61 -7.15 38.43 12.72
N ASN A 62 -6.20 38.62 11.80
CA ASN A 62 -5.68 39.93 11.41
C ASN A 62 -6.28 40.47 10.09
N GLY A 63 -7.45 39.97 9.67
CA GLY A 63 -8.07 40.37 8.41
C GLY A 63 -9.58 40.23 8.33
N GLY A 64 -10.21 39.57 9.32
CA GLY A 64 -11.64 39.26 9.24
C GLY A 64 -11.91 38.26 8.12
N VAL A 65 -13.04 38.39 7.44
CA VAL A 65 -13.38 37.57 6.28
C VAL A 65 -12.68 38.11 5.03
N ILE A 66 -11.79 37.32 4.44
CA ILE A 66 -11.01 37.68 3.25
C ILE A 66 -11.17 36.63 2.15
N CYS A 67 -10.80 37.01 0.93
CA CYS A 67 -10.69 36.12 -0.23
C CYS A 67 -9.26 36.21 -0.78
N GLU A 68 -8.56 35.09 -0.88
CA GLU A 68 -7.19 35.03 -1.40
C GLU A 68 -6.94 33.72 -2.16
N GLN A 69 -5.85 33.65 -2.93
CA GLN A 69 -5.50 32.41 -3.63
C GLN A 69 -5.18 31.30 -2.62
N VAL A 70 -5.43 30.04 -3.00
CA VAL A 70 -5.19 28.90 -2.10
C VAL A 70 -3.73 28.89 -1.64
N ASP A 71 -2.77 29.11 -2.55
CA ASP A 71 -1.34 29.15 -2.22
C ASP A 71 -0.99 30.25 -1.20
N ASP A 72 -1.61 31.43 -1.30
CA ASP A 72 -1.40 32.54 -0.38
C ASP A 72 -1.96 32.21 1.02
N ALA A 73 -3.14 31.59 1.07
CA ALA A 73 -3.73 31.12 2.32
C ALA A 73 -2.84 30.07 3.00
N LEU A 74 -2.19 29.19 2.23
CA LEU A 74 -1.27 28.18 2.79
C LEU A 74 -0.05 28.81 3.45
N GLN A 75 0.54 29.82 2.80
CA GLN A 75 1.67 30.55 3.37
C GLN A 75 1.25 31.38 4.60
N ARG A 76 0.07 32.00 4.56
CA ARG A 76 -0.45 32.80 5.68
C ARG A 76 -0.74 31.96 6.92
N VAL A 77 -1.37 30.80 6.70
CA VAL A 77 -1.86 29.93 7.76
C VAL A 77 -0.75 28.99 8.27
N ASP A 78 0.38 28.89 7.57
CA ASP A 78 1.53 28.06 7.94
C ASP A 78 1.08 26.62 8.28
N ALA A 79 0.40 26.00 7.32
CA ALA A 79 -0.17 24.66 7.46
C ALA A 79 0.82 23.60 6.96
N ASP A 80 0.95 22.50 7.71
CA ASP A 80 1.75 21.34 7.29
C ASP A 80 1.01 20.48 6.27
N HIS A 81 -0.31 20.51 6.31
CA HIS A 81 -1.17 19.63 5.54
C HIS A 81 -2.51 20.30 5.22
N VAL A 82 -3.06 19.93 4.07
CA VAL A 82 -4.35 20.42 3.58
C VAL A 82 -5.24 19.24 3.24
N ASP A 83 -6.46 19.31 3.71
CA ASP A 83 -7.54 18.43 3.31
C ASP A 83 -8.61 19.22 2.58
N VAL A 84 -8.99 18.78 1.38
CA VAL A 84 -10.12 19.35 0.66
C VAL A 84 -11.28 18.37 0.66
N PHE A 85 -12.42 18.82 1.13
CA PHE A 85 -13.65 18.03 1.23
C PHE A 85 -14.77 18.67 0.43
N THR A 86 -15.57 17.85 -0.22
CA THR A 86 -16.88 18.26 -0.74
C THR A 86 -17.94 18.04 0.31
N VAL A 87 -18.86 19.00 0.40
CA VAL A 87 -20.11 18.84 1.14
C VAL A 87 -21.13 18.11 0.27
N HIS A 88 -21.44 16.87 0.63
CA HIS A 88 -22.46 16.07 -0.01
C HIS A 88 -23.84 16.61 0.37
N THR A 89 -24.50 17.23 -0.60
CA THR A 89 -25.84 17.84 -0.47
C THR A 89 -26.80 17.22 -1.49
N GLN A 90 -28.11 17.47 -1.34
CA GLN A 90 -29.11 16.96 -2.29
C GLN A 90 -29.00 17.63 -3.67
N THR A 91 -28.53 18.88 -3.73
CA THR A 91 -28.35 19.65 -4.97
C THR A 91 -27.10 20.52 -4.91
N ASP A 92 -26.38 20.64 -6.03
CA ASP A 92 -25.21 21.53 -6.17
C ASP A 92 -25.53 23.01 -5.89
N GLU A 93 -26.81 23.40 -5.91
CA GLU A 93 -27.25 24.77 -5.60
C GLU A 93 -26.97 25.17 -4.15
N VAL A 94 -27.01 24.21 -3.21
CA VAL A 94 -26.72 24.48 -1.79
C VAL A 94 -25.26 24.90 -1.61
N ALA A 95 -24.33 24.16 -2.20
CA ALA A 95 -22.90 24.45 -2.11
C ALA A 95 -22.54 25.77 -2.80
N LYS A 96 -23.11 26.03 -3.99
CA LYS A 96 -22.97 27.32 -4.69
C LYS A 96 -23.59 28.49 -3.93
N GLY A 97 -24.75 28.28 -3.33
CA GLY A 97 -25.41 29.25 -2.45
C GLY A 97 -24.53 29.63 -1.27
N ALA A 98 -23.93 28.62 -0.62
CA ALA A 98 -23.06 28.82 0.52
C ALA A 98 -21.79 29.60 0.13
N ALA A 99 -21.15 29.24 -0.99
CA ALA A 99 -19.99 29.97 -1.51
C ALA A 99 -20.32 31.44 -1.80
N ARG A 100 -21.43 31.69 -2.51
CA ARG A 100 -21.88 33.07 -2.79
C ARG A 100 -22.16 33.85 -1.51
N TRP A 101 -22.85 33.24 -0.54
CA TRP A 101 -23.14 33.87 0.74
C TRP A 101 -21.84 34.21 1.48
N ALA A 102 -20.86 33.31 1.52
CA ALA A 102 -19.57 33.56 2.14
C ALA A 102 -18.85 34.74 1.48
N CYS A 103 -18.90 34.85 0.14
CA CYS A 103 -18.35 36.00 -0.59
C CYS A 103 -19.02 37.33 -0.20
N THR A 104 -20.32 37.35 0.14
CA THR A 104 -20.99 38.60 0.60
C THR A 104 -20.50 39.08 1.97
N ARG A 105 -19.78 38.24 2.72
CA ARG A 105 -19.23 38.57 4.04
C ARG A 105 -17.80 39.07 4.00
N ILE A 106 -17.16 39.15 2.84
CA ILE A 106 -15.81 39.71 2.71
C ILE A 106 -15.78 41.12 3.30
N GLY A 107 -14.85 41.37 4.21
CA GLY A 107 -14.73 42.62 4.98
C GLY A 107 -15.40 42.62 6.36
N CYS A 108 -16.22 41.61 6.71
CA CYS A 108 -16.70 41.42 8.08
C CYS A 108 -15.52 41.16 9.04
N GLN A 109 -15.65 41.55 10.31
CA GLN A 109 -14.58 41.43 11.30
C GLN A 109 -14.34 39.97 11.72
N TYR A 110 -13.22 39.70 12.39
CA TYR A 110 -12.96 38.40 13.00
C TYR A 110 -13.69 38.29 14.35
N ASN A 111 -14.34 37.15 14.60
CA ASN A 111 -15.01 36.92 15.88
C ASN A 111 -13.99 36.62 16.98
N ASP A 112 -13.57 37.66 17.69
CA ASP A 112 -12.53 37.65 18.73
C ASP A 112 -13.01 37.16 20.09
N ILE A 113 -14.29 36.80 20.24
CA ILE A 113 -14.86 36.24 21.48
C ILE A 113 -15.60 34.93 21.25
N PHE A 114 -15.50 34.37 20.04
CA PHE A 114 -16.14 33.11 19.61
C PHE A 114 -17.65 33.03 19.94
N SER A 115 -18.34 34.18 19.95
CA SER A 115 -19.76 34.25 20.31
C SER A 115 -20.63 33.43 19.36
N ALA A 116 -21.68 32.78 19.87
CA ALA A 116 -22.59 31.97 19.06
C ALA A 116 -23.37 32.81 18.02
N ASP A 117 -23.58 34.09 18.30
CA ASP A 117 -24.38 35.00 17.48
C ASP A 117 -23.58 35.63 16.32
N SER A 118 -22.27 35.35 16.20
CA SER A 118 -21.36 35.97 15.22
C SER A 118 -21.22 37.49 15.40
N LEU A 119 -20.95 37.87 16.65
CA LEU A 119 -20.64 39.24 17.06
C LEU A 119 -19.27 39.28 17.74
N ASP A 120 -18.47 40.29 17.43
CA ASP A 120 -17.18 40.52 18.11
C ASP A 120 -17.40 41.17 19.50
N SER A 121 -16.31 41.42 20.22
CA SER A 121 -16.31 42.12 21.51
C SER A 121 -16.94 43.53 21.48
N LYS A 122 -17.13 44.12 20.29
CA LYS A 122 -17.74 45.44 20.08
C LYS A 122 -19.20 45.34 19.61
N GLY A 123 -19.74 44.14 19.47
CA GLY A 123 -21.11 43.91 18.97
C GLY A 123 -21.25 44.10 17.46
N VAL A 124 -20.16 44.04 16.70
CA VAL A 124 -20.16 44.13 15.23
C VAL A 124 -20.23 42.72 14.64
N GLU A 125 -20.94 42.57 13.51
CA GLU A 125 -21.01 41.31 12.77
C GLU A 125 -19.60 40.80 12.42
N SER A 126 -19.29 39.59 12.89
CA SER A 126 -17.95 39.02 12.81
C SER A 126 -17.98 37.50 12.74
N TYR A 127 -16.95 36.90 12.17
CA TYR A 127 -16.92 35.46 11.94
C TYR A 127 -15.60 34.82 12.39
N TYR A 128 -15.71 33.66 13.06
CA TYR A 128 -14.63 32.68 13.15
C TYR A 128 -14.68 31.76 11.93
N CYS A 129 -13.55 31.19 11.51
CA CYS A 129 -13.44 30.44 10.25
C CYS A 129 -14.48 29.30 10.13
N CYS A 130 -14.66 28.51 11.19
CA CYS A 130 -15.67 27.45 11.22
C CYS A 130 -17.11 28.01 11.26
N GLN A 131 -17.34 29.13 11.95
CA GLN A 131 -18.67 29.75 12.03
C GLN A 131 -19.12 30.29 10.67
N LEU A 132 -18.20 30.91 9.91
CA LEU A 132 -18.46 31.40 8.56
C LEU A 132 -19.01 30.27 7.68
N VAL A 133 -18.32 29.12 7.67
CA VAL A 133 -18.70 27.95 6.87
C VAL A 133 -20.05 27.39 7.31
N VAL A 134 -20.25 27.19 8.61
CA VAL A 134 -21.50 26.63 9.14
C VAL A 134 -22.69 27.54 8.85
N LYS A 135 -22.54 28.86 9.02
CA LYS A 135 -23.61 29.82 8.71
C LYS A 135 -23.88 29.91 7.21
N ALA A 136 -22.87 29.84 6.36
CA ALA A 136 -23.05 29.85 4.91
C ALA A 136 -23.91 28.68 4.42
N TYR A 137 -23.65 27.48 4.92
CA TYR A 137 -24.42 26.29 4.59
C TYR A 137 -25.82 26.28 5.23
N ALA A 138 -25.95 26.76 6.47
CA ALA A 138 -27.26 26.97 7.11
C ALA A 138 -28.15 27.91 6.30
N ASN A 139 -27.62 29.06 5.87
CA ASN A 139 -28.34 30.02 5.00
C ASN A 139 -28.71 29.44 3.63
N SER A 140 -28.07 28.35 3.22
CA SER A 140 -28.30 27.67 1.94
C SER A 140 -29.14 26.38 2.10
N GLY A 141 -29.66 26.09 3.30
CA GLY A 141 -30.57 24.98 3.56
C GLY A 141 -29.93 23.73 4.18
N LEU A 142 -28.71 23.79 4.70
CA LEU A 142 -28.04 22.69 5.41
C LEU A 142 -27.59 23.11 6.82
N ASP A 143 -28.51 23.04 7.78
CA ASP A 143 -28.25 23.39 9.19
C ASP A 143 -27.46 22.31 9.97
N THR A 144 -27.41 21.09 9.43
CA THR A 144 -26.78 19.92 10.09
C THR A 144 -25.32 19.69 9.69
N LEU A 145 -24.70 20.64 8.97
CA LEU A 145 -23.35 20.46 8.45
C LEU A 145 -22.32 20.17 9.55
N CYS A 146 -22.32 20.91 10.65
CA CYS A 146 -21.40 20.68 11.76
C CYS A 146 -22.09 19.83 12.83
N PRO A 147 -21.50 18.72 13.28
CA PRO A 147 -21.96 17.99 14.44
C PRO A 147 -22.08 18.91 15.67
N PRO A 148 -23.02 18.65 16.60
CA PRO A 148 -23.15 19.43 17.83
C PRO A 148 -21.82 19.56 18.56
N HIS A 149 -21.44 20.80 18.87
CA HIS A 149 -20.21 21.11 19.58
C HIS A 149 -20.46 22.13 20.70
N THR A 150 -19.87 21.85 21.86
CA THR A 150 -19.88 22.72 23.02
C THR A 150 -18.49 23.31 23.18
N LEU A 151 -18.40 24.64 23.29
CA LEU A 151 -17.14 25.33 23.50
C LEU A 151 -16.53 24.92 24.83
N ASN A 152 -15.26 24.54 24.78
CA ASN A 152 -14.47 24.16 25.94
C ASN A 152 -13.20 25.01 25.97
N PHE A 153 -12.92 25.65 27.11
CA PHE A 153 -11.76 26.49 27.39
C PHE A 153 -10.96 25.95 28.59
N ALA A 154 -11.26 24.70 29.01
CA ALA A 154 -10.67 24.05 30.16
C ALA A 154 -9.74 22.88 29.79
N ASP A 155 -8.75 22.64 30.64
CA ASP A 155 -7.84 21.49 30.58
C ASP A 155 -8.56 20.14 30.81
N ALA A 156 -7.83 19.04 30.70
CA ALA A 156 -8.36 17.68 30.93
C ALA A 156 -8.90 17.47 32.36
N GLN A 157 -8.55 18.34 33.30
CA GLN A 157 -9.02 18.34 34.69
C GLN A 157 -10.18 19.33 34.91
N GLY A 158 -10.69 19.97 33.85
CA GLY A 158 -11.82 20.90 33.92
C GLY A 158 -11.48 22.31 34.42
N ARG A 159 -10.21 22.68 34.50
CA ARG A 159 -9.78 24.03 34.90
C ARG A 159 -9.62 24.93 33.68
N ILE A 160 -10.26 26.09 33.70
CA ILE A 160 -10.10 27.10 32.64
C ILE A 160 -8.63 27.50 32.54
N LEU A 161 -8.12 27.52 31.30
CA LEU A 161 -6.72 27.84 31.07
C LEU A 161 -6.46 29.33 31.38
N PRO A 162 -5.34 29.67 32.06
CA PRO A 162 -4.99 31.06 32.39
C PRO A 162 -4.93 32.00 31.18
N PHE A 163 -4.59 31.45 30.01
CA PHE A 163 -4.64 32.19 28.76
C PHE A 163 -6.04 32.75 28.48
N TRP A 164 -7.07 31.90 28.54
CA TRP A 164 -8.44 32.31 28.22
C TRP A 164 -9.01 33.30 29.24
N GLN A 165 -8.60 33.22 30.50
CA GLN A 165 -8.98 34.22 31.51
C GLN A 165 -8.50 35.61 31.10
N ARG A 166 -7.20 35.77 30.84
CA ARG A 166 -6.62 37.05 30.40
C ARG A 166 -7.23 37.51 29.07
N TYR A 167 -7.38 36.59 28.12
CA TYR A 167 -7.90 36.89 26.78
C TYR A 167 -9.30 37.53 26.81
N TYR A 168 -10.21 37.01 27.64
CA TYR A 168 -11.58 37.53 27.77
C TYR A 168 -11.68 38.74 28.70
N GLU A 169 -10.84 38.83 29.74
CA GLU A 169 -10.73 40.01 30.61
C GLU A 169 -10.34 41.26 29.83
N GLU A 170 -9.32 41.17 28.96
CA GLU A 170 -8.88 42.28 28.09
C GLU A 170 -9.98 42.79 27.14
N ARG A 171 -10.95 41.93 26.84
CA ARG A 171 -12.08 42.22 25.93
C ARG A 171 -13.37 42.57 26.67
N ASN A 172 -13.33 42.66 28.00
CA ASN A 172 -14.49 42.90 28.86
C ASN A 172 -15.67 41.94 28.55
N ALA A 173 -15.36 40.67 28.31
CA ALA A 173 -16.32 39.63 27.92
C ALA A 173 -16.25 38.43 28.87
N GLN A 174 -17.34 37.66 28.96
CA GLN A 174 -17.36 36.40 29.72
C GLN A 174 -16.90 35.24 28.84
N ILE A 175 -16.14 34.30 29.42
CA ILE A 175 -15.74 33.08 28.73
C ILE A 175 -16.98 32.24 28.43
N PRO A 176 -17.29 31.90 27.16
CA PRO A 176 -18.48 31.17 26.78
C PRO A 176 -18.32 29.65 26.99
N GLN A 177 -17.80 29.26 28.17
CA GLN A 177 -17.62 27.86 28.56
C GLN A 177 -18.98 27.15 28.57
N GLY A 178 -19.08 26.01 27.88
CA GLY A 178 -20.31 25.23 27.86
C GLY A 178 -21.38 25.74 26.89
N GLN A 179 -21.13 26.83 26.18
CA GLN A 179 -22.07 27.34 25.17
C GLN A 179 -21.96 26.57 23.85
N LYS A 180 -23.01 26.65 23.02
CA LYS A 180 -23.02 26.06 21.69
C LYS A 180 -22.02 26.79 20.79
N GLY A 181 -21.22 26.05 20.04
CA GLY A 181 -20.25 26.61 19.10
C GLY A 181 -19.96 25.69 17.92
N SER A 182 -18.87 25.97 17.22
CA SER A 182 -18.39 25.19 16.08
C SER A 182 -16.86 25.21 16.05
N HIS A 183 -16.23 24.08 15.72
CA HIS A 183 -14.78 23.96 15.64
C HIS A 183 -14.36 23.14 14.41
N PRO A 184 -13.29 23.50 13.70
CA PRO A 184 -12.83 22.78 12.51
C PRO A 184 -12.65 21.27 12.74
N SER A 185 -12.08 20.86 13.88
CA SER A 185 -11.90 19.44 14.22
C SER A 185 -13.21 18.66 14.45
N LYS A 186 -14.32 19.34 14.73
CA LYS A 186 -15.66 18.74 14.75
C LYS A 186 -16.33 18.76 13.39
N LEU A 187 -16.10 19.81 12.62
CA LEU A 187 -16.65 19.94 11.28
C LEU A 187 -16.08 18.88 10.33
N ILE A 188 -14.76 18.62 10.36
CA ILE A 188 -14.10 17.69 9.43
C ILE A 188 -14.60 16.25 9.52
N VAL A 189 -15.12 15.82 10.67
CA VAL A 189 -15.71 14.49 10.89
C VAL A 189 -17.20 14.43 10.58
N SER A 190 -17.76 15.49 9.98
CA SER A 190 -19.17 15.54 9.61
C SER A 190 -19.54 14.43 8.61
N PRO A 191 -20.69 13.76 8.79
CA PRO A 191 -21.16 12.74 7.86
C PRO A 191 -21.49 13.31 6.47
N HIS A 192 -21.64 14.63 6.35
CA HIS A 192 -21.87 15.32 5.08
C HIS A 192 -20.60 15.51 4.26
N LEU A 193 -19.42 15.33 4.84
CA LEU A 193 -18.16 15.59 4.14
C LEU A 193 -17.63 14.33 3.45
N ARG A 194 -17.12 14.50 2.24
CA ARG A 194 -16.37 13.48 1.50
C ARG A 194 -15.07 14.08 1.00
N ARG A 195 -13.94 13.47 1.34
CA ARG A 195 -12.62 13.99 0.96
C ARG A 195 -12.48 13.92 -0.56
N ARG A 196 -12.04 15.02 -1.18
CA ARG A 196 -11.65 15.09 -2.59
C ARG A 196 -10.16 14.82 -2.74
N PHE A 197 -9.35 15.51 -1.94
CA PHE A 197 -7.94 15.22 -1.87
C PHE A 197 -7.33 15.63 -0.53
N ALA A 198 -6.17 15.07 -0.24
CA ALA A 198 -5.31 15.49 0.86
C ALA A 198 -3.87 15.63 0.37
N ARG A 199 -3.16 16.65 0.87
CA ARG A 199 -1.78 16.91 0.48
C ARG A 199 -0.96 17.40 1.66
N ALA A 200 0.18 16.75 1.89
CA ALA A 200 1.23 17.25 2.77
C ALA A 200 2.03 18.36 2.06
N LEU A 201 2.35 19.44 2.78
CA LEU A 201 3.03 20.63 2.25
C LEU A 201 4.47 20.77 2.76
N SER A 202 4.75 20.23 3.95
CA SER A 202 6.09 20.18 4.55
C SER A 202 6.52 18.72 4.75
N HIS A 203 7.83 18.47 4.82
CA HIS A 203 8.34 17.21 5.35
C HIS A 203 8.05 17.20 6.86
N MET A 204 7.06 16.41 7.28
CA MET A 204 6.68 16.34 8.69
C MET A 204 7.90 15.97 9.54
N GLY A 205 8.06 16.63 10.68
CA GLY A 205 9.07 16.26 11.68
C GLY A 205 8.87 14.84 12.23
N LYS A 206 7.61 14.37 12.26
CA LYS A 206 7.23 13.00 12.60
C LYS A 206 6.11 12.52 11.68
N PHE A 207 6.35 11.42 10.96
CA PHE A 207 5.31 10.77 10.15
C PHE A 207 4.28 10.09 11.05
N VAL A 208 3.00 10.18 10.67
CA VAL A 208 1.89 9.48 11.33
C VAL A 208 1.05 8.82 10.25
N VAL A 209 0.70 7.55 10.45
CA VAL A 209 -0.22 6.85 9.55
C VAL A 209 -1.60 7.49 9.71
N PRO A 210 -2.25 7.94 8.61
CA PRO A 210 -3.57 8.54 8.72
C PRO A 210 -4.57 7.57 9.37
N GLU A 211 -5.21 8.01 10.46
CA GLU A 211 -6.22 7.21 11.16
C GLU A 211 -7.51 7.04 10.35
N LEU A 212 -7.81 8.03 9.49
CA LEU A 212 -9.00 8.04 8.64
C LEU A 212 -8.72 7.30 7.33
N VAL A 213 -9.27 6.08 7.25
CA VAL A 213 -9.45 5.35 5.99
C VAL A 213 -10.71 5.87 5.31
N ASP A 214 -10.56 6.49 4.16
CA ASP A 214 -11.66 7.11 3.40
C ASP A 214 -11.56 6.78 1.91
N CYS A 215 -12.36 7.44 1.06
CA CYS A 215 -12.40 7.15 -0.37
C CYS A 215 -11.19 7.70 -1.16
N ALA A 216 -10.32 8.49 -0.52
CA ALA A 216 -9.16 9.11 -1.16
C ALA A 216 -7.94 8.16 -1.14
N LEU A 217 -8.10 7.00 -1.79
CA LEU A 217 -7.11 5.93 -1.80
C LEU A 217 -6.12 5.98 -2.98
N HIS A 218 -6.34 6.83 -3.97
CA HIS A 218 -5.34 7.08 -5.02
C HIS A 218 -4.26 8.01 -4.48
N PHE A 219 -3.04 7.90 -5.00
CA PHE A 219 -1.95 8.83 -4.72
C PHE A 219 -1.30 9.25 -6.04
N VAL A 220 -1.51 10.49 -6.45
CA VAL A 220 -0.97 11.04 -7.71
C VAL A 220 -0.58 12.49 -7.47
N HIS A 221 0.50 12.98 -8.11
CA HIS A 221 1.01 14.34 -7.89
C HIS A 221 1.34 14.65 -6.41
N GLY A 222 1.80 13.65 -5.66
CA GLY A 222 2.10 13.82 -4.24
C GLY A 222 0.87 14.07 -3.36
N SER A 223 -0.33 13.70 -3.82
CA SER A 223 -1.58 13.95 -3.11
C SER A 223 -2.46 12.71 -3.09
N ARG A 224 -3.13 12.47 -1.96
CA ARG A 224 -4.21 11.49 -1.87
C ARG A 224 -5.41 12.01 -2.64
N LEU A 225 -5.99 11.24 -3.54
CA LEU A 225 -7.12 11.67 -4.37
C LEU A 225 -8.30 10.69 -4.23
N ALA A 226 -9.51 11.24 -4.12
CA ALA A 226 -10.73 10.51 -4.40
C ALA A 226 -11.08 10.72 -5.87
N ALA A 227 -11.34 9.63 -6.59
CA ALA A 227 -11.81 9.70 -7.97
C ALA A 227 -13.34 9.63 -8.02
N GLN A 228 -13.96 10.31 -8.97
CA GLN A 228 -15.37 10.12 -9.33
C GLN A 228 -15.42 9.43 -10.69
N THR A 229 -15.26 8.11 -10.71
CA THR A 229 -15.40 7.31 -11.92
C THR A 229 -16.69 6.49 -11.87
N ALA A 230 -17.10 5.94 -13.01
CA ALA A 230 -18.33 5.15 -13.10
C ALA A 230 -18.23 3.79 -12.37
N VAL A 231 -17.02 3.29 -12.16
CA VAL A 231 -16.77 1.97 -11.56
C VAL A 231 -16.26 2.17 -10.14
N THR A 232 -17.00 1.63 -9.17
CA THR A 232 -16.66 1.65 -7.74
C THR A 232 -16.60 0.24 -7.18
N PHE A 233 -15.85 0.06 -6.10
CA PHE A 233 -15.75 -1.18 -5.36
C PHE A 233 -15.63 -0.89 -3.86
N ASP A 234 -16.13 -1.82 -3.05
CA ASP A 234 -16.07 -1.73 -1.60
C ASP A 234 -14.76 -2.32 -1.08
N VAL A 235 -14.11 -1.62 -0.15
CA VAL A 235 -12.96 -2.10 0.62
C VAL A 235 -13.49 -2.69 1.90
N ILE A 236 -13.46 -4.01 2.03
CA ILE A 236 -14.13 -4.76 3.09
C ILE A 236 -13.08 -5.28 4.08
N GLN A 237 -13.34 -5.17 5.38
CA GLN A 237 -12.49 -5.80 6.40
C GLN A 237 -12.77 -7.30 6.45
N PRO A 238 -11.80 -8.17 6.15
CA PRO A 238 -12.06 -9.61 6.11
C PRO A 238 -12.47 -10.18 7.47
N ARG A 239 -11.97 -9.58 8.57
CA ARG A 239 -12.29 -9.98 9.94
C ARG A 239 -13.76 -9.82 10.34
N SER A 240 -14.49 -8.88 9.74
CA SER A 240 -15.85 -8.53 10.19
C SER A 240 -16.88 -8.49 9.07
N GLY A 241 -16.45 -8.46 7.82
CA GLY A 241 -17.32 -8.24 6.65
C GLY A 241 -17.81 -6.79 6.50
N VAL A 242 -17.33 -5.86 7.35
CA VAL A 242 -17.73 -4.45 7.30
C VAL A 242 -17.03 -3.73 6.15
N VAL A 243 -17.77 -2.93 5.39
CA VAL A 243 -17.21 -2.00 4.39
C VAL A 243 -16.48 -0.87 5.12
N THR A 244 -15.16 -0.81 4.99
CA THR A 244 -14.31 0.26 5.55
C THR A 244 -14.53 1.56 4.78
N THR A 245 -14.51 1.47 3.45
CA THR A 245 -14.67 2.60 2.55
C THR A 245 -15.05 2.10 1.16
N GLN A 246 -15.54 3.00 0.31
CA GLN A 246 -15.75 2.73 -1.10
C GLN A 246 -14.69 3.47 -1.92
N CYS A 247 -14.13 2.79 -2.91
CA CYS A 247 -13.12 3.34 -3.78
C CYS A 247 -13.57 3.29 -5.25
N SER A 248 -13.26 4.34 -5.99
CA SER A 248 -13.48 4.39 -7.43
C SER A 248 -12.26 3.83 -8.15
N ALA A 249 -12.46 2.99 -9.16
CA ALA A 249 -11.38 2.48 -10.00
C ALA A 249 -10.81 3.59 -10.90
N ALA A 250 -9.49 3.64 -11.04
CA ALA A 250 -8.80 4.56 -11.94
C ALA A 250 -9.11 4.20 -13.39
N ASP A 251 -9.60 5.18 -14.12
CA ASP A 251 -9.83 5.10 -15.56
C ASP A 251 -8.58 5.50 -16.35
N LEU A 252 -8.71 5.55 -17.68
CA LEU A 252 -7.61 5.95 -18.57
C LEU A 252 -7.11 7.36 -18.27
N GLN A 253 -8.00 8.31 -17.93
CA GLN A 253 -7.60 9.69 -17.68
C GLN A 253 -6.68 9.79 -16.46
N MET A 254 -7.00 9.07 -15.39
CA MET A 254 -6.18 9.02 -14.18
C MET A 254 -4.86 8.27 -14.41
N VAL A 255 -4.89 7.15 -15.13
CA VAL A 255 -3.69 6.40 -15.53
C VAL A 255 -2.74 7.29 -16.36
N ASP A 256 -3.27 7.98 -17.36
CA ASP A 256 -2.51 8.90 -18.21
C ASP A 256 -1.93 10.06 -17.40
N ALA A 257 -2.66 10.56 -16.40
CA ALA A 257 -2.18 11.64 -15.54
C ALA A 257 -1.01 11.18 -14.66
N ALA A 258 -1.13 10.00 -14.02
CA ALA A 258 -0.05 9.43 -13.20
C ALA A 258 1.22 9.18 -14.03
N ILE A 259 1.07 8.64 -15.24
CA ILE A 259 2.22 8.34 -16.11
C ILE A 259 2.85 9.62 -16.65
N ARG A 260 2.07 10.62 -17.06
CA ARG A 260 2.60 11.92 -17.48
C ARG A 260 3.36 12.63 -16.36
N ASP A 261 2.88 12.52 -15.13
CA ASP A 261 3.57 13.09 -13.98
C ASP A 261 4.91 12.39 -13.73
N ALA A 262 4.91 11.05 -13.76
CA ALA A 262 6.12 10.26 -13.65
C ALA A 262 7.15 10.67 -14.72
N GLN A 263 6.74 10.74 -15.99
CA GLN A 263 7.63 11.13 -17.10
C GLN A 263 8.20 12.54 -16.95
N ARG A 264 7.41 13.48 -16.42
CA ARG A 264 7.85 14.87 -16.19
C ARG A 264 8.94 14.96 -15.12
N VAL A 265 8.83 14.18 -14.05
CA VAL A 265 9.73 14.27 -12.88
C VAL A 265 10.91 13.30 -12.97
N LEU A 266 10.73 12.18 -13.67
CA LEU A 266 11.73 11.12 -13.82
C LEU A 266 13.13 11.61 -14.18
N PRO A 267 13.35 12.56 -15.12
CA PRO A 267 14.70 13.05 -15.42
C PRO A 267 15.44 13.57 -14.19
N THR A 268 14.74 14.24 -13.27
CA THR A 268 15.35 14.76 -12.04
C THR A 268 15.75 13.66 -11.07
N TRP A 269 14.93 12.61 -10.95
CA TRP A 269 15.20 11.46 -10.08
C TRP A 269 16.27 10.53 -10.65
N ALA A 270 16.23 10.26 -11.95
CA ALA A 270 17.20 9.43 -12.63
C ALA A 270 18.61 10.05 -12.64
N LEU A 271 18.70 11.39 -12.63
CA LEU A 271 19.98 12.13 -12.52
C LEU A 271 20.59 12.09 -11.11
N GLN A 272 19.81 11.79 -10.06
CA GLN A 272 20.38 11.65 -8.73
C GLN A 272 21.36 10.48 -8.70
N SER A 273 22.42 10.58 -7.90
CA SER A 273 23.32 9.46 -7.69
C SER A 273 22.60 8.34 -6.93
N ALA A 274 23.11 7.11 -7.06
CA ALA A 274 22.61 5.98 -6.28
C ALA A 274 22.65 6.30 -4.76
N GLN A 275 23.69 6.99 -4.29
CA GLN A 275 23.83 7.41 -2.90
C GLN A 275 22.74 8.38 -2.45
N GLN A 276 22.34 9.33 -3.31
CA GLN A 276 21.24 10.25 -3.01
C GLN A 276 19.91 9.50 -2.90
N ARG A 277 19.64 8.57 -3.82
CA ARG A 277 18.44 7.71 -3.75
C ARG A 277 18.44 6.84 -2.50
N SER A 278 19.59 6.31 -2.09
CA SER A 278 19.75 5.53 -0.85
C SER A 278 19.42 6.32 0.43
N VAL A 279 19.53 7.65 0.43
CA VAL A 279 19.11 8.46 1.59
C VAL A 279 17.60 8.38 1.77
N VAL A 280 16.84 8.49 0.68
CA VAL A 280 15.37 8.39 0.69
C VAL A 280 14.93 7.00 1.16
N LEU A 281 15.51 5.93 0.58
CA LEU A 281 15.13 4.56 0.95
C LEU A 281 15.47 4.22 2.42
N ARG A 282 16.63 4.65 2.95
CA ARG A 282 16.94 4.48 4.37
C ARG A 282 15.97 5.23 5.28
N ARG A 283 15.63 6.47 4.93
CA ARG A 283 14.66 7.25 5.70
C ARG A 283 13.28 6.58 5.67
N ALA A 284 12.85 6.05 4.53
CA ALA A 284 11.61 5.27 4.44
C ALA A 284 11.64 4.05 5.37
N ALA A 285 12.73 3.28 5.39
CA ALA A 285 12.87 2.15 6.30
C ALA A 285 12.74 2.56 7.78
N SER A 286 13.37 3.66 8.19
CA SER A 286 13.21 4.20 9.54
C SER A 286 11.76 4.59 9.85
N LEU A 287 11.09 5.32 8.95
CA LEU A 287 9.70 5.74 9.14
C LEU A 287 8.72 4.56 9.23
N ILE A 288 8.97 3.48 8.48
CA ILE A 288 8.19 2.24 8.57
C ILE A 288 8.32 1.64 9.98
N ARG A 289 9.55 1.54 10.50
CA ARG A 289 9.80 0.99 11.85
C ARG A 289 9.20 1.86 12.95
N ASP A 290 9.32 3.18 12.82
CA ASP A 290 8.73 4.14 13.76
C ASP A 290 7.19 4.07 13.80
N SER A 291 6.58 3.55 12.73
CA SER A 291 5.13 3.44 12.56
C SER A 291 4.61 2.00 12.63
N LEU A 292 5.43 1.06 13.11
CA LEU A 292 5.17 -0.39 13.05
C LEU A 292 3.76 -0.77 13.50
N GLU A 293 3.37 -0.37 14.70
CA GLU A 293 2.07 -0.77 15.28
C GLU A 293 0.88 -0.23 14.50
N GLN A 294 0.98 1.00 13.98
CA GLN A 294 -0.09 1.61 13.18
C GLN A 294 -0.22 0.92 11.82
N LEU A 295 0.91 0.62 11.17
CA LEU A 295 0.95 -0.08 9.89
C LEU A 295 0.49 -1.53 10.02
N ALA A 296 0.93 -2.24 11.06
CA ALA A 296 0.54 -3.63 11.30
C ALA A 296 -0.96 -3.73 11.52
N LYS A 297 -1.55 -2.84 12.33
CA LYS A 297 -3.01 -2.77 12.50
C LYS A 297 -3.73 -2.50 11.18
N LEU A 298 -3.21 -1.58 10.36
CA LEU A 298 -3.79 -1.27 9.05
C LEU A 298 -3.74 -2.49 8.11
N GLU A 299 -2.59 -3.17 8.02
CA GLU A 299 -2.40 -4.39 7.22
C GLU A 299 -3.36 -5.51 7.69
N THR A 300 -3.47 -5.74 9.01
CA THR A 300 -4.40 -6.72 9.60
C THR A 300 -5.86 -6.42 9.25
N LEU A 301 -6.28 -5.15 9.32
CA LEU A 301 -7.64 -4.75 8.96
C LEU A 301 -7.93 -4.94 7.47
N ASP A 302 -6.92 -4.77 6.63
CA ASP A 302 -7.02 -4.80 5.18
C ASP A 302 -7.01 -6.23 4.61
N CYS A 303 -6.19 -7.13 5.18
CA CYS A 303 -6.04 -8.50 4.65
C CYS A 303 -6.50 -9.62 5.59
N GLY A 304 -6.82 -9.33 6.85
CA GLY A 304 -7.40 -10.32 7.77
C GLY A 304 -6.41 -11.23 8.49
N LYS A 305 -5.10 -11.11 8.24
CA LYS A 305 -4.07 -11.91 8.90
C LYS A 305 -3.81 -11.47 10.35
N PRO A 306 -3.34 -12.36 11.24
CA PRO A 306 -3.02 -12.03 12.62
C PRO A 306 -2.03 -10.87 12.75
N ILE A 307 -2.24 -10.02 13.76
CA ILE A 307 -1.42 -8.83 14.02
C ILE A 307 0.06 -9.15 14.19
N CYS A 308 0.40 -10.32 14.75
CA CYS A 308 1.78 -10.76 14.86
C CYS A 308 2.45 -10.98 13.50
N GLU A 309 1.71 -11.51 12.52
CA GLU A 309 2.21 -11.71 11.15
C GLU A 309 2.29 -10.37 10.41
N SER A 310 1.29 -9.49 10.57
CA SER A 310 1.35 -8.13 10.00
C SER A 310 2.54 -7.32 10.51
N ARG A 311 2.94 -7.47 11.79
CA ARG A 311 4.18 -6.84 12.29
C ARG A 311 5.42 -7.36 11.56
N SER A 312 5.51 -8.68 11.33
CA SER A 312 6.60 -9.28 10.57
C SER A 312 6.63 -8.79 9.12
N ASP A 313 5.46 -8.65 8.47
CA ASP A 313 5.36 -8.13 7.10
C ASP A 313 5.85 -6.67 7.01
N VAL A 314 5.44 -5.82 7.95
CA VAL A 314 5.87 -4.41 8.01
C VAL A 314 7.37 -4.29 8.28
N LEU A 315 7.93 -5.11 9.17
CA LEU A 315 9.38 -5.14 9.40
C LEU A 315 10.13 -5.64 8.17
N SER A 316 9.63 -6.67 7.49
CA SER A 316 10.19 -7.17 6.23
C SER A 316 10.18 -6.09 5.13
N SER A 317 9.14 -5.26 5.07
CA SER A 317 9.11 -4.08 4.21
C SER A 317 10.24 -3.10 4.55
N ALA A 318 10.44 -2.77 5.83
CA ALA A 318 11.53 -1.90 6.26
C ALA A 318 12.91 -2.47 5.88
N ASP A 319 13.12 -3.76 6.12
CA ASP A 319 14.35 -4.47 5.78
C ASP A 319 14.61 -4.47 4.27
N CYS A 320 13.55 -4.58 3.44
CA CYS A 320 13.64 -4.46 1.99
C CYS A 320 14.15 -3.08 1.56
N PHE A 321 13.55 -2.00 2.08
CA PHE A 321 14.00 -0.64 1.79
C PHE A 321 15.44 -0.39 2.26
N GLU A 322 15.80 -0.88 3.44
CA GLU A 322 17.16 -0.75 3.98
C GLU A 322 18.19 -1.52 3.15
N PHE A 323 17.87 -2.78 2.78
CA PHE A 323 18.73 -3.59 1.93
C PHE A 323 19.02 -2.88 0.61
N PHE A 324 17.99 -2.48 -0.14
CA PHE A 324 18.19 -1.83 -1.44
C PHE A 324 18.86 -0.46 -1.31
N ALA A 325 18.69 0.25 -0.20
CA ALA A 325 19.48 1.45 0.04
C ALA A 325 20.99 1.17 0.15
N GLY A 326 21.39 -0.02 0.58
CA GLY A 326 22.78 -0.48 0.65
C GLY A 326 23.36 -0.98 -0.69
N THR A 327 22.54 -1.20 -1.73
CA THR A 327 22.98 -1.85 -2.97
C THR A 327 23.49 -0.91 -4.06
N ALA A 328 23.81 0.35 -3.73
CA ALA A 328 24.27 1.34 -4.72
C ALA A 328 25.48 0.84 -5.55
N HIS A 329 26.40 0.11 -4.92
CA HIS A 329 27.59 -0.45 -5.56
C HIS A 329 27.27 -1.56 -6.57
N ASN A 330 26.14 -2.25 -6.43
CA ASN A 330 25.70 -3.30 -7.37
C ASN A 330 25.20 -2.73 -8.70
N LEU A 331 24.97 -1.41 -8.79
CA LEU A 331 24.62 -0.72 -10.03
C LEU A 331 25.84 -0.34 -10.87
N ALA A 332 27.05 -0.70 -10.45
CA ALA A 332 28.27 -0.41 -11.19
C ALA A 332 28.31 -1.12 -12.56
N GLY A 333 28.90 -0.41 -13.53
CA GLY A 333 29.25 -0.94 -14.83
C GLY A 333 30.48 -1.84 -14.81
N ARG A 334 30.78 -2.46 -15.96
CA ARG A 334 31.99 -3.26 -16.18
C ARG A 334 32.85 -2.62 -17.26
N HIS A 335 34.17 -2.68 -17.10
CA HIS A 335 35.14 -2.26 -18.11
C HIS A 335 35.70 -3.49 -18.83
N PHE A 336 35.84 -3.40 -20.15
CA PHE A 336 36.30 -4.47 -21.03
C PHE A 336 37.46 -3.94 -21.90
N PRO A 337 38.70 -4.38 -21.65
CA PRO A 337 39.80 -4.09 -22.57
C PRO A 337 39.53 -4.80 -23.90
N LEU A 338 39.75 -4.12 -25.03
CA LEU A 338 39.69 -4.73 -26.36
C LEU A 338 41.12 -4.91 -26.90
N GLU A 339 41.23 -5.19 -28.19
CA GLU A 339 42.48 -5.59 -28.87
C GLU A 339 43.67 -4.63 -28.68
N SER A 340 43.42 -3.34 -28.40
CA SER A 340 44.47 -2.34 -28.13
C SER A 340 44.13 -1.51 -26.88
N THR A 341 45.15 -0.90 -26.27
CA THR A 341 44.96 -0.03 -25.08
C THR A 341 44.10 1.20 -25.36
N GLU A 342 43.98 1.61 -26.62
CA GLU A 342 43.16 2.74 -27.07
C GLU A 342 41.72 2.34 -27.42
N ARG A 343 41.43 1.03 -27.45
CA ARG A 343 40.08 0.50 -27.70
C ARG A 343 39.59 -0.23 -26.47
N PHE A 344 38.48 0.25 -25.93
CA PHE A 344 37.84 -0.38 -24.78
C PHE A 344 36.33 -0.25 -24.90
N ALA A 345 35.63 -1.11 -24.19
CA ALA A 345 34.21 -0.96 -23.96
C ALA A 345 33.94 -0.84 -22.47
N TYR A 346 32.88 -0.15 -22.11
CA TYR A 346 32.33 -0.20 -20.76
C TYR A 346 30.83 -0.31 -20.80
N THR A 347 30.23 -0.84 -19.74
CA THR A 347 28.79 -0.87 -19.57
C THR A 347 28.31 0.15 -18.56
N LEU A 348 27.10 0.65 -18.76
CA LEU A 348 26.32 1.42 -17.80
C LEU A 348 25.07 0.63 -17.44
N ARG A 349 24.57 0.80 -16.22
CA ARG A 349 23.23 0.34 -15.83
C ARG A 349 22.30 1.54 -15.77
N GLU A 350 21.27 1.51 -16.62
CA GLU A 350 20.29 2.58 -16.71
C GLU A 350 18.92 2.10 -16.22
N PRO A 351 18.08 2.99 -15.64
CA PRO A 351 16.69 2.65 -15.40
C PRO A 351 15.95 2.34 -16.71
N TYR A 352 14.84 1.62 -16.60
CA TYR A 352 13.89 1.47 -17.72
C TYR A 352 13.13 2.77 -17.97
N GLY A 353 12.65 3.41 -16.91
CA GLY A 353 11.84 4.62 -16.99
C GLY A 353 10.64 4.53 -16.06
N VAL A 354 9.43 4.51 -16.61
CA VAL A 354 8.19 4.33 -15.85
C VAL A 354 7.85 2.83 -15.75
N VAL A 355 7.74 2.33 -14.53
CA VAL A 355 7.37 0.94 -14.25
C VAL A 355 5.92 0.86 -13.78
N ALA A 356 5.10 0.09 -14.48
CA ALA A 356 3.79 -0.32 -13.96
C ALA A 356 3.96 -1.53 -13.05
N ALA A 357 3.66 -1.36 -11.77
CA ALA A 357 3.81 -2.41 -10.76
C ALA A 357 2.43 -2.84 -10.26
N ILE A 358 2.05 -4.10 -10.48
CA ILE A 358 0.74 -4.62 -10.11
C ILE A 358 0.92 -5.58 -8.93
N GLY A 359 0.23 -5.27 -7.84
CA GLY A 359 0.33 -5.96 -6.55
C GLY A 359 -0.71 -7.04 -6.30
N VAL A 360 -0.59 -7.66 -5.14
CA VAL A 360 -1.47 -8.71 -4.60
C VAL A 360 -2.07 -8.29 -3.26
N TRP A 361 -3.04 -9.07 -2.78
CA TRP A 361 -3.80 -8.78 -1.56
C TRP A 361 -3.34 -9.56 -0.32
N ASN A 362 -2.55 -10.62 -0.48
CA ASN A 362 -2.16 -11.50 0.63
C ASN A 362 -0.99 -10.96 1.44
N TYR A 363 -0.06 -10.25 0.79
CA TYR A 363 1.02 -9.49 1.44
C TYR A 363 1.11 -8.08 0.82
N PRO A 364 0.08 -7.23 1.00
CA PRO A 364 -0.03 -5.95 0.29
C PRO A 364 1.21 -5.05 0.45
N MET A 365 1.62 -4.76 1.68
CA MET A 365 2.72 -3.83 1.93
C MET A 365 4.08 -4.43 1.56
N GLN A 366 4.30 -5.70 1.90
CA GLN A 366 5.56 -6.40 1.65
C GLN A 366 5.84 -6.52 0.15
N THR A 367 4.88 -7.01 -0.64
CA THR A 367 5.05 -7.16 -2.10
C THR A 367 5.11 -5.81 -2.83
N ALA A 368 4.43 -4.78 -2.34
CA ALA A 368 4.63 -3.41 -2.81
C ALA A 368 6.10 -2.98 -2.60
N SER A 369 6.66 -3.27 -1.44
CA SER A 369 8.05 -2.92 -1.08
C SER A 369 9.06 -3.64 -1.96
N TRP A 370 8.86 -4.94 -2.22
CA TRP A 370 9.71 -5.76 -3.10
C TRP A 370 9.77 -5.26 -4.55
N LYS A 371 8.75 -4.50 -4.99
CA LYS A 371 8.71 -3.88 -6.32
C LYS A 371 9.24 -2.45 -6.32
N ILE A 372 8.78 -1.65 -5.35
CA ILE A 372 9.05 -0.20 -5.29
C ILE A 372 10.51 0.06 -4.92
N ALA A 373 11.03 -0.59 -3.87
CA ALA A 373 12.39 -0.32 -3.38
C ALA A 373 13.48 -0.53 -4.46
N PRO A 374 13.57 -1.67 -5.15
CA PRO A 374 14.57 -1.85 -6.21
C PRO A 374 14.31 -0.96 -7.43
N ALA A 375 13.05 -0.71 -7.81
CA ALA A 375 12.73 0.18 -8.92
C ALA A 375 13.24 1.61 -8.67
N LEU A 376 12.96 2.15 -7.47
CA LEU A 376 13.44 3.45 -7.03
C LEU A 376 14.97 3.47 -6.94
N MET A 377 15.59 2.42 -6.40
CA MET A 377 17.06 2.32 -6.30
C MET A 377 17.73 2.37 -7.68
N CYS A 378 17.16 1.73 -8.69
CA CYS A 378 17.63 1.79 -10.08
C CYS A 378 17.36 3.14 -10.78
N GLY A 379 16.57 4.04 -10.18
CA GLY A 379 16.24 5.36 -10.73
C GLY A 379 14.97 5.39 -11.58
N ASN A 380 14.09 4.40 -11.46
CA ASN A 380 12.79 4.37 -12.15
C ASN A 380 11.74 5.19 -11.38
N ALA A 381 10.69 5.59 -12.09
CA ALA A 381 9.41 5.98 -11.51
C ALA A 381 8.46 4.77 -11.50
N VAL A 382 7.51 4.74 -10.55
CA VAL A 382 6.60 3.61 -10.35
C VAL A 382 5.16 4.10 -10.31
N VAL A 383 4.31 3.48 -11.13
CA VAL A 383 2.85 3.55 -10.99
C VAL A 383 2.38 2.21 -10.45
N TYR A 384 2.05 2.16 -9.17
CA TYR A 384 1.67 0.95 -8.46
C TYR A 384 0.15 0.80 -8.41
N LYS A 385 -0.35 -0.38 -8.76
CA LYS A 385 -1.76 -0.77 -8.64
C LYS A 385 -1.90 -1.90 -7.61
N PRO A 386 -2.36 -1.64 -6.38
CA PRO A 386 -2.64 -2.70 -5.41
C PRO A 386 -3.82 -3.57 -5.88
N SER A 387 -4.08 -4.65 -5.15
CA SER A 387 -5.35 -5.36 -5.28
C SER A 387 -6.49 -4.52 -4.71
N PRO A 388 -7.69 -4.49 -5.33
CA PRO A 388 -8.85 -3.82 -4.76
C PRO A 388 -9.33 -4.43 -3.44
N LEU A 389 -8.90 -5.65 -3.12
CA LEU A 389 -9.24 -6.33 -1.86
C LEU A 389 -8.42 -5.84 -0.65
N ALA A 390 -7.21 -5.34 -0.87
CA ALA A 390 -6.35 -4.83 0.20
C ALA A 390 -5.51 -3.62 -0.29
N PRO A 391 -6.13 -2.44 -0.45
CA PRO A 391 -5.48 -1.27 -1.04
C PRO A 391 -4.78 -0.33 -0.03
N LEU A 392 -5.01 -0.48 1.28
CA LEU A 392 -4.80 0.58 2.27
C LEU A 392 -3.33 0.83 2.59
N THR A 393 -2.54 -0.21 2.80
CA THR A 393 -1.13 -0.04 3.21
C THR A 393 -0.21 0.40 2.08
N SER A 394 -0.59 0.13 0.82
CA SER A 394 0.11 0.69 -0.35
C SER A 394 0.05 2.22 -0.38
N LEU A 395 -1.07 2.81 0.05
CA LEU A 395 -1.21 4.26 0.21
C LEU A 395 -0.32 4.77 1.34
N ALA A 396 -0.34 4.09 2.50
CA ALA A 396 0.52 4.45 3.62
C ALA A 396 2.00 4.45 3.21
N LEU A 397 2.43 3.46 2.43
CA LEU A 397 3.79 3.39 1.90
C LEU A 397 4.14 4.58 1.00
N ALA A 398 3.21 5.04 0.16
CA ALA A 398 3.43 6.23 -0.67
C ALA A 398 3.61 7.50 0.17
N LEU A 399 2.82 7.67 1.22
CA LEU A 399 2.95 8.79 2.17
C LEU A 399 4.28 8.72 2.93
N ILE A 400 4.72 7.52 3.33
CA ILE A 400 6.03 7.31 3.95
C ILE A 400 7.14 7.76 3.01
N LEU A 401 7.12 7.32 1.76
CA LEU A 401 8.15 7.65 0.78
C LEU A 401 8.17 9.15 0.46
N GLN A 402 7.01 9.79 0.35
CA GLN A 402 6.92 11.24 0.23
C GLN A 402 7.57 11.94 1.44
N ASN A 403 7.25 11.51 2.66
CA ASN A 403 7.86 12.05 3.88
C ASN A 403 9.36 11.74 3.98
N ALA A 404 9.82 10.65 3.37
CA ALA A 404 11.23 10.31 3.26
C ALA A 404 12.00 11.22 2.27
N GLY A 405 11.32 12.06 1.49
CA GLY A 405 11.92 12.95 0.51
C GLY A 405 11.85 12.45 -0.92
N LEU A 406 11.04 11.43 -1.22
CA LEU A 406 10.80 11.02 -2.60
C LEU A 406 10.09 12.16 -3.36
N PRO A 407 10.58 12.59 -4.53
CA PRO A 407 9.93 13.64 -5.30
C PRO A 407 8.50 13.26 -5.72
N ASP A 408 7.56 14.21 -5.58
CA ASP A 408 6.18 14.06 -6.03
C ASP A 408 6.13 13.61 -7.50
N GLY A 409 5.37 12.55 -7.78
CA GLY A 409 5.21 11.97 -9.12
C GLY A 409 6.13 10.78 -9.43
N ILE A 410 7.20 10.55 -8.66
CA ILE A 410 8.06 9.37 -8.83
C ILE A 410 7.36 8.09 -8.38
N LEU A 411 6.50 8.16 -7.37
CA LEU A 411 5.59 7.09 -7.01
C LEU A 411 4.14 7.58 -7.13
N SER A 412 3.33 6.83 -7.84
CA SER A 412 1.87 6.99 -7.85
C SER A 412 1.20 5.68 -7.45
N ILE A 413 0.12 5.75 -6.68
CA ILE A 413 -0.76 4.61 -6.35
C ILE A 413 -2.09 4.82 -7.08
N VAL A 414 -2.48 3.91 -7.94
CA VAL A 414 -3.78 3.96 -8.63
C VAL A 414 -4.61 2.73 -8.27
N GLN A 415 -5.82 2.96 -7.79
CA GLN A 415 -6.75 1.93 -7.35
C GLN A 415 -7.57 1.41 -8.52
N GLY A 416 -8.03 0.16 -8.46
CA GLY A 416 -8.90 -0.40 -9.48
C GLY A 416 -8.73 -1.90 -9.65
N ASP A 417 -9.44 -2.48 -10.60
CA ASP A 417 -9.50 -3.92 -10.84
C ASP A 417 -8.55 -4.37 -11.97
N GLY A 418 -8.91 -5.44 -12.68
CA GLY A 418 -8.17 -5.94 -13.83
C GLY A 418 -8.19 -4.99 -15.03
N GLU A 419 -9.22 -4.15 -15.18
CA GLU A 419 -9.30 -3.19 -16.28
C GLU A 419 -8.29 -2.06 -16.09
N THR A 420 -8.19 -1.49 -14.89
CA THR A 420 -7.12 -0.53 -14.56
C THR A 420 -5.73 -1.15 -14.77
N GLY A 421 -5.56 -2.43 -14.40
CA GLY A 421 -4.32 -3.17 -14.67
C GLY A 421 -4.01 -3.28 -16.17
N ARG A 422 -5.01 -3.59 -17.00
CA ARG A 422 -4.88 -3.65 -18.46
C ARG A 422 -4.49 -2.28 -19.04
N LEU A 423 -5.16 -1.21 -18.61
CA LEU A 423 -4.86 0.16 -19.04
C LEU A 423 -3.39 0.51 -18.77
N LEU A 424 -2.87 0.19 -17.58
CA LEU A 424 -1.46 0.39 -17.25
C LEU A 424 -0.52 -0.41 -18.15
N CYS A 425 -0.76 -1.71 -18.34
CA CYS A 425 0.11 -2.56 -19.14
C CYS A 425 0.14 -2.18 -20.63
N GLU A 426 -0.99 -1.74 -21.18
CA GLU A 426 -1.10 -1.32 -22.58
C GLU A 426 -0.58 0.12 -22.81
N HIS A 427 -0.52 0.95 -21.78
CA HIS A 427 -0.15 2.36 -21.91
C HIS A 427 1.25 2.56 -22.52
N LYS A 428 1.38 3.48 -23.49
CA LYS A 428 2.62 3.68 -24.26
C LYS A 428 3.77 4.32 -23.46
N GLY A 429 3.43 5.07 -22.42
CA GLY A 429 4.40 5.69 -21.52
C GLY A 429 4.92 4.79 -20.40
N VAL A 430 4.59 3.49 -20.40
CA VAL A 430 5.15 2.50 -19.48
C VAL A 430 6.27 1.74 -20.18
N ASP A 431 7.43 1.68 -19.54
CA ASP A 431 8.65 1.09 -20.10
C ASP A 431 8.90 -0.34 -19.59
N LYS A 432 8.33 -0.70 -18.43
CA LYS A 432 8.44 -2.04 -17.83
C LYS A 432 7.18 -2.38 -17.02
N VAL A 433 6.85 -3.66 -16.96
CA VAL A 433 5.79 -4.18 -16.08
C VAL A 433 6.38 -5.13 -15.03
N THR A 434 5.84 -5.12 -13.82
CA THR A 434 6.03 -6.19 -12.82
C THR A 434 4.69 -6.58 -12.24
N PHE A 435 4.42 -7.88 -12.14
CA PHE A 435 3.14 -8.42 -11.70
C PHE A 435 3.36 -9.56 -10.73
N THR A 436 2.63 -9.54 -9.62
CA THR A 436 2.45 -10.70 -8.74
C THR A 436 0.98 -11.13 -8.78
N GLY A 437 0.71 -12.44 -8.85
CA GLY A 437 -0.67 -12.96 -8.81
C GLY A 437 -0.82 -14.34 -9.44
N SER A 438 -2.02 -14.66 -9.95
CA SER A 438 -2.25 -15.98 -10.57
C SER A 438 -1.63 -16.07 -11.97
N SER A 439 -1.21 -17.28 -12.39
CA SER A 439 -0.65 -17.47 -13.74
C SER A 439 -1.63 -17.15 -14.86
N ALA A 440 -2.93 -17.38 -14.64
CA ALA A 440 -3.98 -17.00 -15.60
C ALA A 440 -4.01 -15.48 -15.83
N THR A 441 -3.89 -14.67 -14.77
CA THR A 441 -3.82 -13.21 -14.89
C THR A 441 -2.45 -12.77 -15.43
N GLY A 442 -1.35 -13.41 -15.01
CA GLY A 442 -0.02 -13.15 -15.54
C GLY A 442 0.06 -13.30 -17.07
N SER A 443 -0.59 -14.33 -17.62
CA SER A 443 -0.71 -14.51 -19.07
C SER A 443 -1.44 -13.34 -19.77
N LYS A 444 -2.52 -12.84 -19.17
CA LYS A 444 -3.25 -11.66 -19.68
C LYS A 444 -2.38 -10.40 -19.62
N VAL A 445 -1.62 -10.22 -18.54
CA VAL A 445 -0.66 -9.10 -18.39
C VAL A 445 0.42 -9.16 -19.46
N LEU A 446 1.02 -10.33 -19.69
CA LEU A 446 2.01 -10.51 -20.76
C LEU A 446 1.44 -10.22 -22.15
N SER A 447 0.20 -10.63 -22.42
CA SER A 447 -0.50 -10.24 -23.65
C SER A 447 -0.68 -8.72 -23.74
N ALA A 448 -1.07 -8.05 -22.67
CA ALA A 448 -1.23 -6.60 -22.64
C ALA A 448 0.11 -5.86 -22.88
N CYS A 449 1.23 -6.38 -22.37
CA CYS A 449 2.56 -5.81 -22.58
C CYS A 449 3.02 -5.81 -24.04
N SER A 450 2.50 -6.72 -24.88
CA SER A 450 2.87 -6.86 -26.30
C SER A 450 1.87 -6.23 -27.28
N ARG A 451 0.68 -5.85 -26.80
CA ARG A 451 -0.37 -5.23 -27.62
C ARG A 451 0.08 -3.86 -28.17
N LEU A 452 -0.58 -3.45 -29.25
CA LEU A 452 -0.35 -2.15 -29.91
C LEU A 452 1.10 -1.93 -30.39
N GLY A 453 1.88 -3.00 -30.56
CA GLY A 453 3.26 -2.96 -31.04
C GLY A 453 4.30 -2.55 -30.00
N SER A 454 3.93 -2.40 -28.72
CA SER A 454 4.91 -2.17 -27.65
C SER A 454 5.54 -3.49 -27.21
N LEU A 455 6.83 -3.53 -26.91
CA LEU A 455 7.49 -4.70 -26.32
C LEU A 455 8.06 -4.31 -24.95
N LYS A 456 7.25 -4.51 -23.90
CA LYS A 456 7.62 -4.14 -22.54
C LYS A 456 8.23 -5.35 -21.80
N PRO A 457 9.45 -5.27 -21.26
CA PRO A 457 9.98 -6.30 -20.38
C PRO A 457 9.09 -6.45 -19.15
N ALA A 458 8.93 -7.69 -18.70
CA ALA A 458 8.07 -8.03 -17.57
C ALA A 458 8.83 -8.83 -16.50
N THR A 459 8.45 -8.65 -15.24
CA THR A 459 8.78 -9.56 -14.14
C THR A 459 7.48 -10.19 -13.66
N MET A 460 7.47 -11.51 -13.50
CA MET A 460 6.28 -12.30 -13.21
C MET A 460 6.55 -13.16 -11.98
N GLU A 461 5.86 -12.88 -10.90
CA GLU A 461 5.81 -13.73 -9.69
C GLU A 461 4.43 -14.36 -9.58
N LEU A 462 4.33 -15.63 -9.95
CA LEU A 462 3.05 -16.30 -10.13
C LEU A 462 2.89 -17.43 -9.12
N GLY A 463 1.65 -17.81 -8.88
CA GLY A 463 1.26 -18.85 -7.93
C GLY A 463 1.98 -20.19 -8.09
N GLY A 464 1.77 -21.07 -7.10
CA GLY A 464 2.50 -22.31 -6.95
C GLY A 464 1.60 -23.52 -6.69
N LYS A 465 2.21 -24.70 -6.80
CA LYS A 465 1.67 -25.95 -6.25
C LYS A 465 2.81 -26.75 -5.63
N SER A 466 3.40 -26.14 -4.60
CA SER A 466 4.62 -26.60 -3.98
C SER A 466 4.42 -27.89 -3.18
N ALA A 467 5.53 -28.59 -2.95
CA ALA A 467 5.58 -29.80 -2.14
C ALA A 467 6.53 -29.63 -0.95
N CYS A 468 6.19 -30.28 0.17
CA CYS A 468 6.99 -30.36 1.38
C CYS A 468 7.24 -31.84 1.65
N ILE A 469 8.49 -32.28 1.56
CA ILE A 469 8.88 -33.69 1.58
C ILE A 469 9.52 -34.03 2.94
N VAL A 470 8.98 -35.04 3.62
CA VAL A 470 9.46 -35.54 4.91
C VAL A 470 10.05 -36.94 4.70
N PHE A 471 11.38 -36.99 4.70
CA PHE A 471 12.17 -38.23 4.53
C PHE A 471 12.20 -39.07 5.81
N PRO A 472 12.55 -40.37 5.74
CA PRO A 472 12.36 -41.30 6.86
C PRO A 472 13.27 -41.02 8.06
N ASP A 473 14.33 -40.24 7.87
CA ASP A 473 15.28 -39.83 8.90
C ASP A 473 15.00 -38.43 9.48
N ALA A 474 13.92 -37.77 9.03
CA ALA A 474 13.58 -36.42 9.46
C ALA A 474 13.22 -36.35 10.95
N ASP A 475 13.58 -35.24 11.60
CA ASP A 475 13.02 -34.91 12.90
C ASP A 475 11.53 -34.57 12.73
N LEU A 476 10.65 -35.42 13.27
CA LEU A 476 9.20 -35.25 13.15
C LEU A 476 8.68 -33.97 13.80
N ASN A 477 9.29 -33.46 14.86
CA ASN A 477 8.85 -32.21 15.48
C ASN A 477 9.13 -31.03 14.55
N VAL A 478 10.32 -31.02 13.94
CA VAL A 478 10.71 -30.00 12.95
C VAL A 478 9.83 -30.11 11.71
N ALA A 479 9.63 -31.32 11.19
CA ALA A 479 8.82 -31.57 10.00
C ALA A 479 7.34 -31.19 10.19
N VAL A 480 6.74 -31.49 11.36
CA VAL A 480 5.36 -31.09 11.66
C VAL A 480 5.24 -29.57 11.72
N ASN A 481 6.13 -28.87 12.43
CA ASN A 481 6.11 -27.41 12.47
C ASN A 481 6.31 -26.78 11.08
N GLY A 482 7.24 -27.32 10.30
CA GLY A 482 7.47 -26.92 8.92
C GLY A 482 6.24 -27.11 8.04
N ALA A 483 5.53 -28.24 8.16
CA ALA A 483 4.30 -28.49 7.43
C ALA A 483 3.16 -27.53 7.83
N LEU A 484 3.03 -27.20 9.12
CA LEU A 484 2.07 -26.19 9.59
C LEU A 484 2.41 -24.81 8.98
N MET A 485 3.67 -24.38 9.06
CA MET A 485 4.12 -23.12 8.44
C MET A 485 3.86 -23.11 6.93
N ALA A 486 4.09 -24.23 6.26
CA ALA A 486 3.93 -24.36 4.82
C ALA A 486 2.48 -24.38 4.31
N ASN A 487 1.49 -24.51 5.20
CA ASN A 487 0.09 -24.71 4.83
C ASN A 487 -0.87 -23.72 5.50
N PHE A 488 -0.54 -23.25 6.70
CA PHE A 488 -1.47 -22.53 7.56
C PHE A 488 -1.00 -21.12 7.95
N TYR A 489 0.29 -20.79 7.75
CA TYR A 489 0.78 -19.42 7.89
C TYR A 489 0.01 -18.48 6.96
N SER A 490 -0.36 -17.28 7.45
CA SER A 490 -1.24 -16.33 6.74
C SER A 490 -2.50 -17.00 6.17
N GLN A 491 -3.12 -17.90 6.94
CA GLN A 491 -4.36 -18.62 6.58
C GLN A 491 -4.21 -19.45 5.31
N GLY A 492 -2.98 -19.80 4.96
CA GLY A 492 -2.64 -20.52 3.74
C GLY A 492 -2.75 -19.72 2.44
N GLU A 493 -2.89 -18.40 2.54
CA GLU A 493 -2.93 -17.47 1.41
C GLU A 493 -1.50 -17.03 1.00
N VAL A 494 -0.60 -18.01 0.80
CA VAL A 494 0.81 -17.78 0.47
C VAL A 494 1.14 -18.45 -0.85
N CYS A 495 1.81 -17.76 -1.78
CA CYS A 495 2.16 -18.32 -3.09
C CYS A 495 3.10 -19.53 -2.98
N SER A 496 4.03 -19.51 -2.01
CA SER A 496 4.96 -20.59 -1.74
C SER A 496 4.34 -21.76 -0.96
N ASN A 497 3.04 -21.77 -0.64
CA ASN A 497 2.44 -22.82 0.18
C ASN A 497 2.67 -24.23 -0.39
N ALA A 498 3.25 -25.12 0.41
CA ALA A 498 3.42 -26.52 0.05
C ALA A 498 2.22 -27.37 0.45
N SER A 499 1.12 -27.16 -0.28
CA SER A 499 -0.13 -27.91 -0.08
C SER A 499 0.01 -29.43 -0.29
N LYS A 500 1.02 -29.90 -1.03
CA LYS A 500 1.37 -31.33 -1.11
C LYS A 500 2.41 -31.67 -0.03
N VAL A 501 1.98 -32.18 1.12
CA VAL A 501 2.89 -32.68 2.16
C VAL A 501 3.12 -34.16 1.92
N LEU A 502 4.32 -34.47 1.40
CA LEU A 502 4.76 -35.82 1.09
C LEU A 502 5.47 -36.40 2.30
N VAL A 503 5.00 -37.52 2.84
CA VAL A 503 5.59 -38.14 4.03
C VAL A 503 5.93 -39.59 3.73
N HIS A 504 7.14 -40.01 4.10
CA HIS A 504 7.56 -41.39 3.90
C HIS A 504 6.63 -42.36 4.66
N ASP A 505 6.32 -43.50 4.06
CA ASP A 505 5.38 -44.51 4.61
C ASP A 505 5.71 -44.94 6.06
N LEU A 506 7.00 -45.07 6.41
CA LEU A 506 7.50 -45.38 7.75
C LEU A 506 7.09 -44.36 8.82
N LEU A 507 6.79 -43.11 8.42
CA LEU A 507 6.50 -42.01 9.33
C LEU A 507 5.04 -41.53 9.26
N ILE A 508 4.25 -41.97 8.28
CA ILE A 508 2.95 -41.35 7.95
C ILE A 508 1.96 -41.38 9.12
N ASP A 509 1.88 -42.49 9.87
CA ASP A 509 0.92 -42.64 10.95
C ASP A 509 1.24 -41.72 12.13
N GLU A 510 2.51 -41.70 12.57
CA GLU A 510 2.98 -40.85 13.67
C GLU A 510 2.94 -39.37 13.27
N PHE A 511 3.34 -39.04 12.05
CA PHE A 511 3.25 -37.67 11.53
C PHE A 511 1.80 -37.19 11.50
N ARG A 512 0.87 -38.03 11.01
CA ARG A 512 -0.56 -37.71 10.94
C ARG A 512 -1.13 -37.41 12.32
N GLU A 513 -0.82 -38.22 13.33
CA GLU A 513 -1.29 -37.98 14.70
C GLU A 513 -0.81 -36.62 15.24
N ARG A 514 0.49 -36.35 15.10
CA ARG A 514 1.10 -35.10 15.60
C ARG A 514 0.60 -33.87 14.88
N VAL A 515 0.50 -33.91 13.55
CA VAL A 515 0.04 -32.75 12.76
C VAL A 515 -1.44 -32.47 13.01
N LEU A 516 -2.29 -33.49 13.21
CA LEU A 516 -3.68 -33.29 13.58
C LEU A 516 -3.82 -32.65 14.96
N ALA A 517 -3.06 -33.14 15.96
CA ALA A 517 -3.06 -32.56 17.29
C ALA A 517 -2.63 -31.09 17.26
N ALA A 518 -1.55 -30.78 16.55
CA ALA A 518 -1.05 -29.41 16.43
C ALA A 518 -2.01 -28.49 15.65
N THR A 519 -2.63 -28.98 14.58
CA THR A 519 -3.59 -28.22 13.77
C THR A 519 -4.84 -27.86 14.57
N ASN A 520 -5.39 -28.80 15.33
CA ASN A 520 -6.56 -28.55 16.18
C ASN A 520 -6.28 -27.57 17.34
N ALA A 521 -5.01 -27.36 17.69
CA ALA A 521 -4.60 -26.44 18.74
C ALA A 521 -4.40 -24.99 18.25
N ILE A 522 -4.51 -24.71 16.93
CA ILE A 522 -4.30 -23.37 16.37
C ILE A 522 -5.43 -22.43 16.83
N PRO A 523 -5.13 -21.32 17.54
CA PRO A 523 -6.14 -20.34 17.92
C PRO A 523 -6.64 -19.54 16.71
N ILE A 524 -7.91 -19.75 16.36
CA ILE A 524 -8.65 -18.97 15.35
C ILE A 524 -9.48 -17.92 16.07
N GLY A 525 -9.42 -16.67 15.63
CA GLY A 525 -10.13 -15.59 16.32
C GLY A 525 -9.99 -14.24 15.63
N ASP A 526 -10.28 -13.18 16.38
CA ASP A 526 -10.05 -11.80 15.92
C ASP A 526 -8.56 -11.63 15.55
N PRO A 527 -8.23 -11.26 14.30
CA PRO A 527 -6.85 -11.04 13.89
C PRO A 527 -6.12 -9.96 14.69
N LEU A 528 -6.84 -9.05 15.34
CA LEU A 528 -6.27 -8.02 16.21
C LEU A 528 -5.95 -8.51 17.63
N ASP A 529 -6.39 -9.70 18.04
CA ASP A 529 -6.02 -10.31 19.32
C ASP A 529 -4.62 -10.95 19.21
N GLU A 530 -3.72 -10.59 20.12
CA GLU A 530 -2.35 -11.10 20.21
C GLU A 530 -2.26 -12.63 20.38
N LYS A 531 -3.34 -13.28 20.82
CA LYS A 531 -3.39 -14.76 20.97
C LYS A 531 -3.77 -15.46 19.67
N THR A 532 -4.38 -14.78 18.71
CA THR A 532 -4.80 -15.37 17.45
C THR A 532 -3.57 -15.77 16.63
N ARG A 533 -3.62 -16.97 16.03
CA ARG A 533 -2.58 -17.47 15.10
C ARG A 533 -3.14 -17.81 13.72
N MET A 534 -4.44 -17.67 13.53
CA MET A 534 -5.08 -17.79 12.23
C MET A 534 -6.29 -16.84 12.16
N GLY A 535 -6.25 -15.93 11.19
CA GLY A 535 -7.26 -14.91 10.98
C GLY A 535 -8.32 -15.28 9.95
N ALA A 536 -8.89 -14.27 9.30
CA ALA A 536 -9.89 -14.42 8.25
C ALA A 536 -9.22 -14.48 6.87
N LEU A 537 -9.80 -15.26 5.94
CA LEU A 537 -9.43 -15.22 4.52
C LEU A 537 -9.85 -13.89 3.91
N ILE A 538 -9.19 -13.45 2.83
CA ILE A 538 -9.36 -12.11 2.27
C ILE A 538 -10.81 -11.74 1.88
N SER A 539 -11.63 -12.70 1.44
CA SER A 539 -12.98 -12.42 0.97
C SER A 539 -13.91 -13.62 1.09
N GLU A 540 -15.21 -13.35 1.16
CA GLU A 540 -16.26 -14.38 1.14
C GLU A 540 -16.21 -15.23 -0.15
N GLU A 541 -15.93 -14.60 -1.30
CA GLU A 541 -15.77 -15.32 -2.58
C GLU A 541 -14.60 -16.30 -2.53
N HIS A 542 -13.47 -15.85 -1.99
CA HIS A 542 -12.27 -16.67 -1.87
C HIS A 542 -12.49 -17.83 -0.89
N LEU A 543 -13.12 -17.58 0.26
CA LEU A 543 -13.53 -18.62 1.21
C LEU A 543 -14.38 -19.70 0.54
N ARG A 544 -15.39 -19.31 -0.24
CA ARG A 544 -16.25 -20.26 -0.97
C ARG A 544 -15.47 -21.07 -1.99
N LYS A 545 -14.51 -20.45 -2.69
CA LYS A 545 -13.63 -21.15 -3.64
C LYS A 545 -12.79 -22.22 -2.94
N VAL A 546 -12.15 -21.87 -1.83
CA VAL A 546 -11.35 -22.82 -1.03
C VAL A 546 -12.23 -23.96 -0.51
N LYS A 547 -13.37 -23.63 0.10
CA LYS A 547 -14.31 -24.65 0.61
C LYS A 547 -14.81 -25.59 -0.49
N LYS A 548 -15.11 -25.06 -1.68
CA LYS A 548 -15.54 -25.87 -2.83
C LYS A 548 -14.48 -26.91 -3.22
N LEU A 549 -13.19 -26.56 -3.24
CA LEU A 549 -12.11 -27.50 -3.55
C LEU A 549 -12.03 -28.64 -2.51
N ILE A 550 -12.24 -28.33 -1.23
CA ILE A 550 -12.29 -29.32 -0.14
C ILE A 550 -13.49 -30.24 -0.31
N ASP A 551 -14.68 -29.67 -0.54
CA ASP A 551 -15.93 -30.41 -0.68
C ASP A 551 -15.91 -31.33 -1.92
N ASP A 552 -15.31 -30.87 -3.03
CA ASP A 552 -15.19 -31.67 -4.24
C ASP A 552 -14.17 -32.80 -4.09
N ALA A 553 -13.06 -32.57 -3.38
CA ALA A 553 -12.13 -33.64 -3.02
C ALA A 553 -12.83 -34.72 -2.18
N ARG A 554 -13.65 -34.32 -1.19
CA ARG A 554 -14.47 -35.22 -0.36
C ARG A 554 -15.43 -36.05 -1.22
N LYS A 555 -16.13 -35.42 -2.18
CA LYS A 555 -17.02 -36.13 -3.13
C LYS A 555 -16.27 -37.11 -4.04
N MET A 556 -15.02 -36.82 -4.38
CA MET A 556 -14.15 -37.69 -5.19
C MET A 556 -13.47 -38.81 -4.39
N GLY A 557 -13.81 -38.98 -3.11
CA GLY A 557 -13.34 -40.08 -2.27
C GLY A 557 -12.16 -39.74 -1.36
N ALA A 558 -11.70 -38.50 -1.31
CA ALA A 558 -10.71 -38.08 -0.31
C ALA A 558 -11.35 -38.01 1.09
N THR A 559 -10.55 -38.26 2.12
CA THR A 559 -10.99 -38.15 3.51
C THR A 559 -10.48 -36.84 4.11
N VAL A 560 -11.39 -36.01 4.61
CA VAL A 560 -11.05 -34.80 5.38
C VAL A 560 -10.88 -35.21 6.84
N LEU A 561 -9.66 -35.13 7.36
CA LEU A 561 -9.30 -35.56 8.71
C LEU A 561 -9.70 -34.55 9.79
N CYS A 562 -9.64 -33.25 9.48
CA CYS A 562 -10.08 -32.16 10.34
C CYS A 562 -10.43 -30.91 9.52
N GLY A 563 -11.14 -29.96 10.13
CA GLY A 563 -11.40 -28.62 9.59
C GLY A 563 -12.13 -28.58 8.24
N GLY A 564 -11.86 -27.52 7.47
CA GLY A 564 -12.50 -27.28 6.16
C GLY A 564 -13.91 -26.72 6.21
N GLU A 565 -14.41 -26.42 7.41
CA GLU A 565 -15.72 -25.80 7.62
C GLU A 565 -15.58 -24.34 8.08
N ARG A 566 -16.62 -23.53 7.83
CA ARG A 566 -16.65 -22.12 8.26
C ARG A 566 -16.61 -22.04 9.79
N VAL A 567 -15.81 -21.11 10.30
CA VAL A 567 -15.75 -20.80 11.74
C VAL A 567 -16.54 -19.52 11.99
N ILE A 568 -17.30 -19.48 13.09
CA ILE A 568 -17.99 -18.27 13.56
C ILE A 568 -17.21 -17.74 14.76
N VAL A 569 -16.74 -16.49 14.67
CA VAL A 569 -16.04 -15.78 15.74
C VAL A 569 -17.03 -14.83 16.41
N GLU A 570 -17.18 -14.93 17.72
CA GLU A 570 -18.12 -14.11 18.50
C GLU A 570 -17.81 -12.62 18.35
N GLY A 571 -18.83 -11.82 18.04
CA GLY A 571 -18.71 -10.38 17.76
C GLY A 571 -18.15 -10.04 16.37
N LEU A 572 -17.84 -11.05 15.57
CA LEU A 572 -17.27 -10.95 14.21
C LEU A 572 -17.95 -11.94 13.25
N GLU A 573 -19.25 -12.17 13.42
CA GLU A 573 -20.02 -13.19 12.67
C GLU A 573 -20.04 -12.94 11.16
N GLY A 574 -19.84 -11.69 10.74
CA GLY A 574 -19.72 -11.30 9.33
C GLY A 574 -18.37 -11.59 8.69
N GLY A 575 -17.36 -12.01 9.45
CA GLY A 575 -16.01 -12.29 8.95
C GLY A 575 -15.88 -13.60 8.16
N PHE A 576 -14.76 -13.74 7.46
CA PHE A 576 -14.51 -14.81 6.49
C PHE A 576 -13.55 -15.88 7.03
N TYR A 577 -13.95 -16.57 8.11
CA TYR A 577 -13.09 -17.55 8.77
C TYR A 577 -13.32 -18.99 8.28
N LEU A 578 -12.24 -19.70 7.97
CA LEU A 578 -12.26 -21.11 7.56
C LEU A 578 -11.30 -21.91 8.43
N GLY A 579 -11.76 -23.04 8.98
CA GLY A 579 -10.90 -23.92 9.79
C GLY A 579 -9.87 -24.66 8.93
N PRO A 580 -8.63 -24.86 9.42
CA PRO A 580 -7.56 -25.50 8.66
C PRO A 580 -7.87 -26.96 8.35
N ALA A 581 -7.84 -27.32 7.07
CA ALA A 581 -8.20 -28.66 6.60
C ALA A 581 -6.96 -29.52 6.37
N ILE A 582 -6.99 -30.75 6.89
CA ILE A 582 -6.04 -31.80 6.51
C ILE A 582 -6.81 -32.87 5.74
N ILE A 583 -6.31 -33.23 4.56
CA ILE A 583 -6.97 -34.14 3.62
C ILE A 583 -6.02 -35.27 3.26
N GLN A 584 -6.49 -36.51 3.32
CA GLN A 584 -5.77 -37.70 2.87
C GLN A 584 -6.53 -38.43 1.76
N GLY A 585 -5.85 -39.32 1.04
CA GLY A 585 -6.43 -40.05 -0.10
C GLY A 585 -6.61 -39.18 -1.35
N VAL A 586 -5.85 -38.08 -1.45
CA VAL A 586 -5.81 -37.23 -2.65
C VAL A 586 -5.04 -37.94 -3.75
N ASN A 587 -5.57 -37.92 -4.98
CA ASN A 587 -4.92 -38.51 -6.14
C ASN A 587 -4.79 -37.52 -7.31
N PRO A 588 -3.95 -37.82 -8.33
CA PRO A 588 -3.70 -36.91 -9.44
C PRO A 588 -4.91 -36.56 -10.31
N ASN A 589 -6.07 -37.23 -10.18
CA ASN A 589 -7.27 -36.87 -10.92
C ASN A 589 -8.11 -35.78 -10.22
N MET A 590 -7.85 -35.50 -8.95
CA MET A 590 -8.59 -34.49 -8.19
C MET A 590 -8.10 -33.08 -8.52
N GLN A 591 -9.03 -32.11 -8.63
CA GLN A 591 -8.66 -30.71 -8.88
C GLN A 591 -7.74 -30.15 -7.79
N ILE A 592 -8.01 -30.48 -6.53
CA ILE A 592 -7.21 -30.03 -5.38
C ILE A 592 -5.73 -30.46 -5.46
N TYR A 593 -5.42 -31.52 -6.20
CA TYR A 593 -4.03 -31.97 -6.43
C TYR A 593 -3.31 -31.09 -7.46
N LYS A 594 -4.02 -30.61 -8.48
CA LYS A 594 -3.45 -29.87 -9.63
C LYS A 594 -3.47 -28.36 -9.42
N GLU A 595 -4.52 -27.85 -8.82
CA GLU A 595 -4.79 -26.42 -8.71
C GLU A 595 -4.25 -25.85 -7.40
N GLU A 596 -3.84 -24.59 -7.45
CA GLU A 596 -3.48 -23.80 -6.28
C GLU A 596 -4.76 -23.54 -5.46
N VAL A 597 -4.77 -24.02 -4.21
CA VAL A 597 -5.91 -23.84 -3.29
C VAL A 597 -5.91 -22.43 -2.73
N PHE A 598 -4.73 -21.94 -2.33
CA PHE A 598 -4.51 -20.62 -1.75
C PHE A 598 -5.37 -20.36 -0.50
N GLY A 599 -5.47 -21.35 0.38
CA GLY A 599 -6.18 -21.29 1.65
C GLY A 599 -5.63 -22.35 2.61
N PRO A 600 -6.20 -22.50 3.81
CA PRO A 600 -5.58 -23.27 4.88
C PRO A 600 -5.85 -24.77 4.69
N VAL A 601 -5.19 -25.38 3.70
CA VAL A 601 -5.42 -26.77 3.29
C VAL A 601 -4.10 -27.51 3.08
N MET A 602 -3.95 -28.62 3.80
CA MET A 602 -2.84 -29.55 3.72
C MET A 602 -3.30 -30.88 3.13
N MET A 603 -2.60 -31.37 2.11
CA MET A 603 -2.81 -32.71 1.56
C MET A 603 -1.68 -33.62 2.05
N LEU A 604 -2.02 -34.69 2.76
CA LEU A 604 -1.08 -35.74 3.18
C LEU A 604 -1.02 -36.81 2.10
N ILE A 605 0.17 -37.01 1.52
CA ILE A 605 0.41 -37.95 0.43
C ILE A 605 1.59 -38.85 0.83
N PRO A 606 1.39 -40.17 1.00
CA PRO A 606 2.49 -41.07 1.32
C PRO A 606 3.42 -41.30 0.12
N PHE A 607 4.68 -41.60 0.38
CA PHE A 607 5.64 -42.10 -0.61
C PHE A 607 6.57 -43.16 0.00
N GLU A 608 7.20 -43.98 -0.86
CA GLU A 608 8.05 -45.10 -0.46
C GLU A 608 9.52 -44.91 -0.88
N THR A 609 9.78 -44.17 -1.95
CA THR A 609 11.14 -44.01 -2.50
C THR A 609 11.46 -42.55 -2.78
N PHE A 610 12.76 -42.24 -2.77
CA PHE A 610 13.26 -40.92 -3.13
C PHE A 610 12.79 -40.49 -4.52
N GLU A 611 12.88 -41.40 -5.50
CA GLU A 611 12.44 -41.16 -6.88
C GLU A 611 10.97 -40.78 -6.96
N GLN A 612 10.11 -41.52 -6.25
CA GLN A 612 8.68 -41.26 -6.20
C GLN A 612 8.38 -39.89 -5.56
N ALA A 613 9.07 -39.52 -4.48
CA ALA A 613 8.89 -38.22 -3.85
C ALA A 613 9.21 -37.06 -4.81
N ILE A 614 10.32 -37.18 -5.55
CA ILE A 614 10.72 -36.17 -6.54
C ILE A 614 9.76 -36.12 -7.71
N GLU A 615 9.24 -37.25 -8.18
CA GLU A 615 8.23 -37.31 -9.24
C GLU A 615 6.95 -36.60 -8.83
N ILE A 616 6.37 -36.94 -7.67
CA ILE A 616 5.14 -36.31 -7.17
C ILE A 616 5.33 -34.81 -6.92
N ALA A 617 6.49 -34.41 -6.37
CA ALA A 617 6.80 -33.01 -6.11
C ALA A 617 6.89 -32.18 -7.40
N ASN A 618 7.48 -32.74 -8.46
CA ASN A 618 7.64 -32.09 -9.76
C ASN A 618 6.41 -32.23 -10.69
N ASP A 619 5.44 -33.08 -10.35
CA ASP A 619 4.18 -33.30 -11.06
C ASP A 619 3.22 -32.11 -10.88
N THR A 620 3.60 -31.01 -11.52
CA THR A 620 2.92 -29.73 -11.53
C THR A 620 3.52 -28.85 -12.64
N PRO A 621 2.72 -28.02 -13.33
CA PRO A 621 3.26 -27.03 -14.27
C PRO A 621 4.00 -25.87 -13.57
N TYR A 622 3.79 -25.71 -12.27
CA TYR A 622 4.38 -24.66 -11.44
C TYR A 622 5.82 -25.00 -11.02
N GLY A 623 6.49 -24.03 -10.39
CA GLY A 623 7.88 -24.15 -9.94
C GLY A 623 8.31 -23.03 -9.00
N LEU A 624 7.49 -22.67 -8.01
CA LEU A 624 7.80 -21.57 -7.10
C LEU A 624 8.69 -21.98 -5.93
N ALA A 625 8.22 -22.91 -5.10
CA ALA A 625 8.91 -23.36 -3.90
C ALA A 625 8.88 -24.89 -3.71
N ALA A 626 9.76 -25.42 -2.88
CA ALA A 626 9.65 -26.76 -2.31
C ALA A 626 10.35 -26.84 -0.94
N GLY A 627 9.91 -27.76 -0.09
CA GLY A 627 10.46 -28.02 1.25
C GLY A 627 11.01 -29.43 1.38
N ILE A 628 12.12 -29.59 2.10
CA ILE A 628 12.78 -30.87 2.35
C ILE A 628 13.07 -30.98 3.84
N PHE A 629 12.63 -32.05 4.48
CA PHE A 629 12.91 -32.37 5.88
C PHE A 629 13.64 -33.70 5.94
N THR A 630 14.88 -33.68 6.44
CA THR A 630 15.81 -34.82 6.53
C THR A 630 17.02 -34.41 7.40
N ASN A 631 17.65 -35.36 8.09
CA ASN A 631 18.91 -35.14 8.78
C ASN A 631 20.12 -35.49 7.89
N ASP A 632 19.90 -36.13 6.75
CA ASP A 632 20.92 -36.46 5.75
C ASP A 632 21.12 -35.33 4.74
N MET A 633 22.28 -34.68 4.82
CA MET A 633 22.67 -33.60 3.91
C MET A 633 22.84 -34.06 2.46
N ASN A 634 23.16 -35.33 2.21
CA ASN A 634 23.23 -35.87 0.86
C ASN A 634 21.82 -35.93 0.24
N ILE A 635 20.83 -36.41 0.99
CA ILE A 635 19.43 -36.40 0.57
C ILE A 635 18.97 -34.96 0.32
N ALA A 636 19.23 -34.05 1.27
CA ALA A 636 18.86 -32.65 1.15
C ALA A 636 19.43 -31.99 -0.12
N TYR A 637 20.74 -32.11 -0.34
CA TYR A 637 21.40 -31.55 -1.51
C TYR A 637 20.91 -32.19 -2.82
N THR A 638 20.83 -33.52 -2.86
CA THR A 638 20.39 -34.24 -4.07
C THR A 638 18.94 -33.91 -4.44
N ALA A 639 18.04 -33.82 -3.44
CA ALA A 639 16.67 -33.40 -3.65
C ALA A 639 16.60 -31.94 -4.12
N ALA A 640 17.33 -31.02 -3.49
CA ALA A 640 17.36 -29.61 -3.87
C ALA A 640 17.80 -29.40 -5.33
N CYS A 641 18.77 -30.18 -5.83
CA CYS A 641 19.19 -30.12 -7.22
C CYS A 641 18.15 -30.70 -8.21
N ARG A 642 17.33 -31.66 -7.78
CA ARG A 642 16.35 -32.36 -8.65
C ARG A 642 14.96 -31.71 -8.65
N LEU A 643 14.63 -30.92 -7.63
CA LEU A 643 13.37 -30.20 -7.54
C LEU A 643 13.38 -28.99 -8.48
N GLN A 644 12.31 -28.85 -9.27
CA GLN A 644 12.19 -27.79 -10.27
C GLN A 644 11.43 -26.59 -9.71
N ALA A 645 12.01 -25.96 -8.69
CA ALA A 645 11.45 -24.79 -8.02
C ALA A 645 12.50 -23.69 -7.84
N GLY A 646 12.05 -22.43 -7.76
CA GLY A 646 12.94 -21.29 -7.57
C GLY A 646 13.42 -21.08 -6.13
N ASN A 647 12.67 -21.57 -5.15
CA ASN A 647 13.01 -21.50 -3.73
C ASN A 647 13.00 -22.90 -3.12
N ILE A 648 14.10 -23.34 -2.51
CA ILE A 648 14.18 -24.64 -1.83
C ILE A 648 14.47 -24.40 -0.35
N TYR A 649 13.60 -24.91 0.51
CA TYR A 649 13.73 -24.84 1.96
C TYR A 649 14.17 -26.19 2.51
N VAL A 650 15.23 -26.22 3.32
CA VAL A 650 15.73 -27.45 3.96
C VAL A 650 15.60 -27.29 5.46
N ASN A 651 14.83 -28.17 6.11
CA ASN A 651 14.53 -28.17 7.55
C ASN A 651 13.94 -26.83 8.06
N THR A 652 13.27 -26.11 7.17
CA THR A 652 12.54 -24.87 7.42
C THR A 652 11.47 -24.68 6.34
N TYR A 653 10.63 -23.64 6.46
CA TYR A 653 9.71 -23.27 5.40
C TYR A 653 9.27 -21.80 5.50
N ASN A 654 8.94 -21.18 4.37
CA ASN A 654 8.45 -19.79 4.26
C ASN A 654 9.40 -18.70 4.80
N ASP A 655 10.68 -19.03 5.03
CA ASP A 655 11.69 -18.01 5.29
C ASP A 655 11.82 -17.07 4.09
N THR A 656 11.79 -15.77 4.35
CA THR A 656 11.99 -14.73 3.35
C THR A 656 12.97 -13.70 3.87
N ASN A 657 13.89 -13.26 3.00
CA ASN A 657 14.88 -12.25 3.35
C ASN A 657 15.15 -11.37 2.12
N ALA A 658 15.19 -10.05 2.33
CA ALA A 658 15.41 -9.10 1.24
C ALA A 658 16.74 -9.31 0.48
N MET A 659 17.73 -9.96 1.09
CA MET A 659 19.01 -10.26 0.47
C MET A 659 18.97 -11.45 -0.51
N VAL A 660 17.99 -12.34 -0.35
CA VAL A 660 17.90 -13.59 -1.12
C VAL A 660 16.89 -13.40 -2.25
N PRO A 661 17.27 -13.66 -3.52
CA PRO A 661 16.33 -13.61 -4.63
C PRO A 661 15.17 -14.58 -4.40
N PHE A 662 13.95 -14.06 -4.53
CA PHE A 662 12.73 -14.84 -4.47
C PHE A 662 12.13 -14.87 -5.86
N GLY A 663 11.73 -16.06 -6.32
CA GLY A 663 10.79 -16.14 -7.42
C GLY A 663 10.66 -17.46 -8.12
N GLY A 664 9.73 -17.54 -9.06
CA GLY A 664 9.34 -18.80 -9.70
C GLY A 664 10.23 -19.28 -10.86
N MET A 665 10.04 -20.55 -11.20
CA MET A 665 10.42 -21.16 -12.49
C MET A 665 9.16 -21.68 -13.20
N ARG A 666 9.29 -22.08 -14.47
CA ARG A 666 8.17 -22.65 -15.26
C ARG A 666 6.96 -21.69 -15.27
N GLN A 667 5.74 -22.19 -15.00
CA GLN A 667 4.52 -21.37 -14.97
C GLN A 667 4.37 -20.52 -13.69
N SER A 668 5.29 -20.63 -12.73
CA SER A 668 5.35 -19.73 -11.57
C SER A 668 6.06 -18.41 -11.88
N GLY A 669 6.52 -18.21 -13.12
CA GLY A 669 6.99 -16.92 -13.60
C GLY A 669 8.49 -16.85 -13.87
N PHE A 670 8.98 -15.62 -14.01
CA PHE A 670 10.36 -15.30 -14.42
C PHE A 670 10.77 -13.89 -14.01
N GLY A 671 12.09 -13.68 -13.93
CA GLY A 671 12.65 -12.57 -13.16
C GLY A 671 12.73 -12.94 -11.68
N ARG A 672 13.22 -12.03 -10.84
CA ARG A 672 13.30 -12.25 -9.40
C ARG A 672 12.89 -10.98 -8.67
N GLU A 673 12.20 -11.16 -7.56
CA GLU A 673 12.05 -10.18 -6.51
C GLU A 673 13.17 -10.37 -5.49
N ASN A 674 13.46 -9.34 -4.68
CA ASN A 674 14.54 -9.35 -3.69
C ASN A 674 15.95 -9.64 -4.25
N GLY A 675 16.93 -9.54 -3.36
CA GLY A 675 18.34 -9.71 -3.64
C GLY A 675 18.89 -8.75 -4.70
N VAL A 676 20.17 -8.92 -5.02
CA VAL A 676 20.81 -8.15 -6.09
C VAL A 676 20.18 -8.45 -7.45
N ALA A 677 19.60 -9.65 -7.63
CA ALA A 677 18.91 -10.05 -8.85
C ALA A 677 17.75 -9.12 -9.24
N ALA A 678 17.01 -8.57 -8.25
CA ALA A 678 15.96 -7.59 -8.54
C ALA A 678 16.50 -6.33 -9.24
N LEU A 679 17.71 -5.87 -8.93
CA LEU A 679 18.30 -4.71 -9.60
C LEU A 679 18.51 -4.95 -11.09
N GLU A 680 18.79 -6.19 -11.49
CA GLU A 680 18.89 -6.58 -12.89
C GLU A 680 17.53 -6.54 -13.57
N ALA A 681 16.46 -6.93 -12.87
CA ALA A 681 15.11 -6.85 -13.40
C ALA A 681 14.62 -5.41 -13.58
N PHE A 682 15.14 -4.45 -12.81
CA PHE A 682 14.75 -3.03 -12.84
C PHE A 682 15.77 -2.10 -13.52
N SER A 683 16.83 -2.64 -14.13
CA SER A 683 17.80 -1.87 -14.91
C SER A 683 18.12 -2.54 -16.24
N GLN A 684 18.67 -1.78 -17.17
CA GLN A 684 19.14 -2.28 -18.46
C GLN A 684 20.61 -1.92 -18.68
N ILE A 685 21.31 -2.78 -19.41
CA ILE A 685 22.72 -2.59 -19.70
C ILE A 685 22.87 -1.81 -21.01
N LYS A 686 23.58 -0.67 -20.95
CA LYS A 686 24.04 0.08 -22.12
C LYS A 686 25.54 -0.17 -22.32
N SER A 687 25.93 -0.70 -23.47
CA SER A 687 27.33 -0.87 -23.84
C SER A 687 27.84 0.35 -24.62
N VAL A 688 28.97 0.91 -24.18
CA VAL A 688 29.66 2.03 -24.85
C VAL A 688 31.00 1.55 -25.34
N PHE A 689 31.23 1.63 -26.64
CA PHE A 689 32.52 1.33 -27.27
C PHE A 689 33.29 2.62 -27.52
N VAL A 690 34.53 2.66 -27.06
CA VAL A 690 35.39 3.84 -27.17
C VAL A 690 36.61 3.49 -28.02
N ASN A 691 36.84 4.30 -29.05
CA ASN A 691 38.14 4.44 -29.69
C ASN A 691 38.75 5.75 -29.21
N ALA A 692 39.73 5.67 -28.31
CA ALA A 692 40.46 6.83 -27.79
C ALA A 692 41.64 7.24 -28.70
N SER A 693 41.95 6.45 -29.73
CA SER A 693 42.96 6.83 -30.72
C SER A 693 42.43 7.93 -31.65
N LYS A 694 43.35 8.69 -32.27
CA LYS A 694 43.00 9.69 -33.29
C LYS A 694 42.73 9.09 -34.67
N LYS A 695 42.75 7.76 -34.82
CA LYS A 695 42.62 7.06 -36.10
C LYS A 695 41.48 6.05 -36.04
N LEU A 696 40.72 5.96 -37.13
CA LEU A 696 39.79 4.86 -37.37
C LEU A 696 40.09 4.36 -38.78
N ASP A 697 40.62 3.14 -38.88
CA ASP A 697 41.01 2.59 -40.17
C ASP A 697 39.79 2.49 -41.09
N ASN A 698 39.96 2.90 -42.35
CA ASN A 698 38.91 2.79 -43.35
C ASN A 698 38.96 1.38 -43.96
N PRO A 699 38.00 0.49 -43.66
CA PRO A 699 38.05 -0.89 -44.13
C PRO A 699 37.80 -1.03 -45.64
N PHE A 700 37.42 0.06 -46.32
CA PHE A 700 37.12 0.06 -47.75
C PHE A 700 38.30 0.49 -48.63
N LEU A 701 39.38 1.01 -48.02
CA LEU A 701 40.61 1.33 -48.75
C LEU A 701 41.57 0.15 -48.68
N VAL A 702 42.13 -0.24 -49.82
CA VAL A 702 43.23 -1.21 -49.85
C VAL A 702 44.40 -0.60 -49.08
N PRO A 703 44.99 -1.31 -48.10
CA PRO A 703 46.16 -0.82 -47.41
C PRO A 703 47.25 -0.48 -48.45
N ASN A 704 47.75 0.75 -48.44
CA ASN A 704 48.87 1.14 -49.30
C ASN A 704 50.06 0.19 -49.04
N GLY A 705 50.29 -0.78 -49.93
CA GLY A 705 51.33 -1.80 -49.76
C GLY A 705 50.94 -3.23 -50.12
N ILE A 706 49.69 -3.50 -50.51
CA ILE A 706 49.30 -4.78 -51.13
C ILE A 706 49.04 -4.53 -52.62
N ASN A 707 50.12 -4.59 -53.42
CA ASN A 707 50.09 -4.78 -54.87
C ASN A 707 50.90 -6.03 -55.20
#